data_AF-K8F2W8-F1
#
_entry.id   AF-K8F2W8-F1
#
_cell.length_a   1.000
_cell.length_b   1.000
_cell.length_c   1.000
_cell.angle_alpha   90.00
_cell.angle_beta   90.00
_cell.angle_gamma   90.00
#
_symmetry.space_group_name_H-M   'P 1'
#
loop_
_entity.id
_entity.type
_entity.pdbx_description
1 polymer ?
#
loop_
_entity_poly.entity_id
_entity_poly.type
_entity_poly.pdbx_seq_one_letter_code
_entity_poly.pdbx_strand_id
1 'polypeptide(L)'
;MAFSSLSSSLSSSSLYGYYYYNNNNQNGTTAERRRERRRFNAKGVCEKRGGCARPTRARTRCQNDDDVDDEEGCYYYFSDRTLLEMSASFSTKKLAKLANEKREKYFGNVVTFSPKVFVPLTFACRDKCGYCTFVKEPEEEEDKEEEKKRKNIFMTEEEVLSVVREGKKNGATECLFTLGDRPEAKYPAAKRELEEKLGCASTVEYVAKCAKRVLEETGLLPHVNCGVLTVEELKLLKKVSASQGLMVETTSERLMEPGMAHFECESKRPSVRLNTLRNAGKAKVPFTTGILVGIGETAEERVKSLLEIRKLAEEEDGGDCIGEIIVQNFRAKEDTRMKDDRESTLDELVRAVALARLCFDEKVTIQVPPNLTPGEEVEDGWRALLNAGINDWGGISPGVTPDFVSPECEWPALKTLSAVCREEGRSLVPRLAAHPRYIGEKMNAWIDEEVAPHVRVLSDAGGFGRGMHWSPGSEERASGMSSDDGDGISVTNLVSVNGAVEPGSSSRNSRDNNNSNNNDRISSSRNKINRAIEKCMATTATVEDVALLFETRGDDFDFVCSKADALRQEQCGDIVSYVINRNINYTNVCEFTCHFCAFSKGKFGEEATRDKPYCLDSEEIARRTKEAWDKGATEVCMQGGIHPDFTGESYLDFLKAAKTGAPNMHVHAFSPLEIHHGATSLNVPIKDYLKMLKDAGLGSLPGTAAEVLDDAVRQEICPDKLNSEEWLSVVKSAHQVGIKTTSTIMFGHVDSETHVSWSKHLLALRELHRETNGITEFVPLPFVHFKAPIYEKGRARKGPTMRECVLMHAIGRLVLGPIGIKNIQASWPKMGPSFASNLLFAGCNDVGGVLMNESITRAAGSTFGQEFNVVEMEALITRAGRVPRLRNTLYENANEERRMVGIENAHKSVVVNFAGGGKQQVEE
;
A
#
# COMPACT_ATOMS: atom_id res chain seq x y z
N MET A 1 -7.99 36.51 76.44
CA MET A 1 -7.63 37.91 76.15
C MET A 1 -7.71 38.11 74.64
N ALA A 2 -8.38 39.19 74.23
CA ALA A 2 -8.43 39.91 72.94
C ALA A 2 -7.73 39.29 71.70
N PHE A 3 -8.47 39.03 70.59
CA PHE A 3 -8.62 39.89 69.37
C PHE A 3 -7.27 40.09 68.62
N SER A 4 -7.09 39.93 67.31
CA SER A 4 -7.95 40.15 66.12
C SER A 4 -7.25 39.58 64.86
N SER A 5 -7.98 38.84 63.99
CA SER A 5 -8.42 39.24 62.61
C SER A 5 -7.49 38.83 61.45
N LEU A 6 -7.85 37.78 60.69
CA LEU A 6 -8.50 37.78 59.35
C LEU A 6 -7.45 37.84 58.21
N SER A 7 -7.48 37.13 57.08
CA SER A 7 -8.29 36.08 56.40
C SER A 7 -7.55 35.90 55.04
N SER A 8 -7.55 34.82 54.24
CA SER A 8 -8.59 33.87 53.87
C SER A 8 -7.99 32.76 52.98
N SER A 9 -8.34 31.51 53.32
CA SER A 9 -8.65 30.36 52.44
C SER A 9 -7.71 29.93 51.29
N LEU A 10 -6.88 28.92 51.58
CA LEU A 10 -6.61 27.79 50.68
C LEU A 10 -7.07 26.53 51.42
N SER A 11 -8.09 25.84 50.91
CA SER A 11 -8.45 24.51 51.40
C SER A 11 -8.44 23.53 50.22
N SER A 12 -7.54 22.58 50.36
CA SER A 12 -7.34 21.37 49.61
C SER A 12 -8.52 20.40 49.79
N SER A 13 -9.23 20.07 48.72
CA SER A 13 -10.09 18.87 48.65
C SER A 13 -10.71 18.69 47.25
N SER A 14 -10.03 17.94 46.37
CA SER A 14 -10.67 17.14 45.29
C SER A 14 -9.63 16.29 44.54
N LEU A 15 -9.05 15.31 45.22
CA LEU A 15 -8.43 14.16 44.57
C LEU A 15 -8.82 12.96 45.40
N TYR A 16 -9.71 12.14 44.84
CA TYR A 16 -10.05 10.74 45.14
C TYR A 16 -11.57 10.52 45.03
N GLY A 17 -11.96 9.77 44.00
CA GLY A 17 -13.26 9.09 43.96
C GLY A 17 -13.93 9.10 42.60
N TYR A 18 -13.50 8.23 41.68
CA TYR A 18 -14.39 7.67 40.65
C TYR A 18 -13.84 6.30 40.20
N TYR A 19 -14.08 5.29 41.03
CA TYR A 19 -14.17 3.88 40.64
C TYR A 19 -15.33 3.28 41.43
N TYR A 20 -16.16 2.49 40.74
CA TYR A 20 -17.41 1.85 41.18
C TYR A 20 -18.66 2.73 41.20
N TYR A 21 -19.59 2.50 40.26
CA TYR A 21 -20.90 1.94 40.61
C TYR A 21 -21.55 1.24 39.41
N ASN A 22 -21.98 0.01 39.68
CA ASN A 22 -22.60 -0.94 38.76
C ASN A 22 -24.14 -0.85 38.87
N ASN A 23 -24.82 -1.32 37.82
CA ASN A 23 -26.25 -1.64 37.69
C ASN A 23 -27.12 -1.62 38.98
N ASN A 24 -28.15 -0.75 39.00
CA ASN A 24 -29.54 -1.08 39.38
C ASN A 24 -30.40 0.20 39.52
N ASN A 25 -31.29 0.47 38.55
CA ASN A 25 -32.67 0.88 38.83
C ASN A 25 -33.51 0.94 37.56
N GLN A 26 -34.33 -0.09 37.37
CA GLN A 26 -35.56 -0.03 36.59
C GLN A 26 -36.60 0.76 37.40
N ASN A 27 -37.09 1.88 36.88
CA ASN A 27 -38.47 2.39 36.99
C ASN A 27 -38.54 3.89 36.65
N GLY A 28 -39.03 4.22 35.46
CA GLY A 28 -39.35 5.58 35.03
C GLY A 28 -39.87 5.60 33.59
N THR A 29 -41.05 6.18 33.36
CA THR A 29 -41.79 6.05 32.09
C THR A 29 -41.30 7.03 31.01
N THR A 30 -41.45 6.62 29.74
CA THR A 30 -40.98 7.27 28.50
C THR A 30 -41.54 8.68 28.26
N ALA A 31 -42.48 9.15 29.08
CA ALA A 31 -43.13 10.47 28.95
C ALA A 31 -42.37 11.60 29.67
N GLU A 32 -41.61 11.31 30.74
CA GLU A 32 -40.87 12.34 31.49
C GLU A 32 -39.57 12.75 30.78
N ARG A 33 -38.90 11.79 30.10
CA ARG A 33 -37.70 12.07 29.27
C ARG A 33 -37.96 12.98 28.07
N ARG A 34 -39.22 13.15 27.64
CA ARG A 34 -39.61 14.00 26.51
C ARG A 34 -39.90 15.46 26.89
N ARG A 35 -40.07 15.80 28.17
CA ARG A 35 -40.42 17.16 28.61
C ARG A 35 -39.22 18.07 28.88
N GLU A 36 -38.05 17.54 29.21
CA GLU A 36 -36.84 18.36 29.42
C GLU A 36 -36.10 18.72 28.11
N ARG A 37 -36.21 17.90 27.06
CA ARG A 37 -35.59 18.17 25.75
C ARG A 37 -36.23 19.31 24.94
N ARG A 38 -37.33 19.92 25.39
CA ARG A 38 -38.08 20.97 24.65
C ARG A 38 -37.86 22.40 25.14
N ARG A 39 -36.93 22.67 26.06
CA ARG A 39 -36.66 24.04 26.57
C ARG A 39 -35.40 24.74 26.05
N PHE A 40 -34.59 24.10 25.21
CA PHE A 40 -33.44 24.73 24.55
C PHE A 40 -33.56 24.58 23.02
N ASN A 41 -34.50 25.30 22.41
CA ASN A 41 -34.44 25.65 20.98
C ASN A 41 -35.55 26.64 20.63
N ALA A 42 -35.29 27.93 20.87
CA ALA A 42 -36.03 29.02 20.23
C ALA A 42 -35.23 30.32 20.35
N LYS A 43 -34.47 30.68 19.31
CA LYS A 43 -34.42 32.02 18.68
C LYS A 43 -33.19 32.12 17.75
N GLY A 44 -33.44 32.40 16.48
CA GLY A 44 -32.41 32.77 15.50
C GLY A 44 -32.81 32.44 14.06
N VAL A 45 -33.76 33.18 13.52
CA VAL A 45 -34.28 33.10 12.14
C VAL A 45 -33.25 33.67 11.15
N CYS A 46 -32.97 32.97 10.04
CA CYS A 46 -32.48 33.59 8.81
C CYS A 46 -33.22 32.98 7.61
N GLU A 47 -34.01 33.80 6.93
CA GLU A 47 -34.69 33.50 5.67
C GLU A 47 -33.92 34.11 4.49
N LYS A 48 -33.81 33.32 3.41
CA LYS A 48 -33.75 33.68 1.98
C LYS A 48 -32.41 33.71 1.21
N ARG A 49 -32.37 32.73 0.28
CA ARG A 49 -31.94 32.73 -1.14
C ARG A 49 -30.59 32.10 -1.51
N GLY A 50 -30.69 30.86 -2.01
CA GLY A 50 -30.07 30.43 -3.27
C GLY A 50 -28.69 29.78 -3.20
N GLY A 51 -28.60 28.50 -3.57
CA GLY A 51 -27.35 27.83 -3.95
C GLY A 51 -26.99 26.63 -3.07
N CYS A 52 -27.28 25.43 -3.56
CA CYS A 52 -26.81 24.16 -2.98
C CYS A 52 -25.28 24.08 -3.11
N ALA A 53 -24.58 23.99 -1.98
CA ALA A 53 -23.19 23.54 -1.90
C ALA A 53 -23.05 22.59 -0.70
N ARG A 54 -22.31 21.49 -0.94
CA ARG A 54 -22.04 20.35 -0.05
C ARG A 54 -21.63 20.79 1.38
N PRO A 55 -21.93 20.01 2.43
CA PRO A 55 -21.46 20.32 3.77
C PRO A 55 -19.95 20.04 3.85
N THR A 56 -19.14 21.10 3.84
CA THR A 56 -17.77 21.05 4.36
C THR A 56 -17.88 20.83 5.88
N ARG A 57 -17.23 19.77 6.39
CA ARG A 57 -17.07 19.55 7.83
C ARG A 57 -16.34 20.75 8.43
N ALA A 58 -17.08 21.66 9.04
CA ALA A 58 -16.53 22.71 9.89
C ALA A 58 -15.83 22.04 11.08
N ARG A 59 -14.51 22.26 11.20
CA ARG A 59 -13.73 21.90 12.39
C ARG A 59 -14.20 22.81 13.53
N THR A 60 -14.98 22.28 14.45
CA THR A 60 -15.31 22.96 15.71
C THR A 60 -14.03 23.05 16.54
N ARG A 61 -13.46 24.25 16.63
CA ARG A 61 -12.42 24.59 17.59
C ARG A 61 -13.10 24.65 18.96
N CYS A 62 -12.85 23.69 19.86
CA CYS A 62 -13.32 23.80 21.24
C CYS A 62 -12.73 25.09 21.85
N GLN A 63 -13.59 26.07 22.12
CA GLN A 63 -13.18 27.37 22.65
C GLN A 63 -13.32 27.49 24.17
N ASN A 64 -13.68 26.41 24.88
CA ASN A 64 -13.76 26.39 26.34
C ASN A 64 -13.14 25.11 26.91
N ASP A 65 -12.34 25.24 27.97
CA ASP A 65 -11.63 24.15 28.65
C ASP A 65 -12.57 23.20 29.45
N ASP A 66 -13.88 23.46 29.50
CA ASP A 66 -14.84 22.72 30.34
C ASP A 66 -15.82 21.82 29.56
N ASP A 67 -15.84 21.85 28.22
CA ASP A 67 -16.76 21.03 27.40
C ASP A 67 -16.11 19.71 26.98
N VAL A 68 -16.03 18.79 27.94
CA VAL A 68 -15.64 17.38 27.73
C VAL A 68 -16.91 16.53 27.71
N ASP A 69 -17.68 16.61 26.61
CA ASP A 69 -18.83 15.74 26.38
C ASP A 69 -18.43 14.51 25.54
N ASP A 70 -18.85 13.33 26.03
CA ASP A 70 -18.59 11.98 25.54
C ASP A 70 -19.26 11.62 24.20
N GLU A 71 -19.13 12.45 23.17
CA GLU A 71 -19.46 12.04 21.79
C GLU A 71 -18.19 11.74 20.98
N GLU A 72 -18.16 10.51 20.42
CA GLU A 72 -17.08 9.89 19.65
C GLU A 72 -16.50 10.84 18.58
N GLY A 73 -15.42 11.58 18.88
CA GLY A 73 -14.66 12.27 17.84
C GLY A 73 -13.71 13.41 18.25
N CYS A 74 -13.90 14.08 19.40
CA CYS A 74 -13.23 15.36 19.67
C CYS A 74 -12.11 15.33 20.74
N TYR A 75 -11.73 14.15 21.23
CA TYR A 75 -10.64 14.03 22.20
C TYR A 75 -9.28 14.02 21.49
N TYR A 76 -8.31 14.82 21.95
CA TYR A 76 -6.86 14.82 21.65
C TYR A 76 -6.25 15.93 20.77
N TYR A 77 -6.88 17.11 20.68
CA TYR A 77 -6.14 18.33 20.34
C TYR A 77 -5.90 19.16 21.59
N PHE A 78 -4.75 18.96 22.25
CA PHE A 78 -4.38 19.76 23.42
C PHE A 78 -4.12 21.21 23.00
N SER A 79 -4.67 22.17 23.74
CA SER A 79 -4.39 23.59 23.53
C SER A 79 -2.90 23.89 23.74
N ASP A 80 -2.38 24.96 23.11
CA ASP A 80 -0.99 25.41 23.27
C ASP A 80 -0.61 25.50 24.76
N ARG A 81 -1.51 26.09 25.56
CA ARG A 81 -1.37 26.22 27.01
C ARG A 81 -1.27 24.87 27.70
N THR A 82 -2.16 23.94 27.37
CA THR A 82 -2.17 22.60 27.97
C THR A 82 -0.87 21.85 27.67
N LEU A 83 -0.35 21.92 26.43
CA LEU A 83 0.90 21.25 26.06
C LEU A 83 2.10 21.83 26.81
N LEU A 84 2.16 23.15 27.00
CA LEU A 84 3.18 23.80 27.83
C LEU A 84 3.08 23.37 29.29
N GLU A 85 1.88 23.37 29.88
CA GLU A 85 1.65 22.92 31.25
C GLU A 85 2.00 21.43 31.44
N MET A 86 1.61 20.56 30.49
CA MET A 86 1.98 19.14 30.47
C MET A 86 3.49 18.96 30.38
N SER A 87 4.17 19.73 29.53
CA SER A 87 5.63 19.64 29.36
C SER A 87 6.39 19.94 30.66
N ALA A 88 5.86 20.84 31.49
CA ALA A 88 6.46 21.26 32.76
C ALA A 88 6.09 20.35 33.93
N SER A 89 4.85 19.82 33.95
CA SER A 89 4.29 19.15 35.13
C SER A 89 4.21 17.63 35.04
N PHE A 90 4.17 17.05 33.83
CA PHE A 90 4.00 15.60 33.67
C PHE A 90 5.35 14.89 33.67
N SER A 91 5.38 13.68 34.25
CA SER A 91 6.53 12.79 34.13
C SER A 91 6.66 12.26 32.70
N THR A 92 7.88 11.89 32.31
CA THR A 92 8.18 11.38 30.96
C THR A 92 7.36 10.13 30.66
N LYS A 93 7.22 9.23 31.65
CA LYS A 93 6.35 8.04 31.57
C LYS A 93 4.89 8.38 31.28
N LYS A 94 4.34 9.44 31.88
CA LYS A 94 2.94 9.84 31.66
C LYS A 94 2.75 10.42 30.26
N LEU A 95 3.69 11.24 29.79
CA LEU A 95 3.68 11.79 28.43
C LEU A 95 3.78 10.67 27.38
N ALA A 96 4.75 9.76 27.54
CA ALA A 96 4.96 8.63 26.64
C ALA A 96 3.71 7.75 26.55
N LYS A 97 3.06 7.43 27.67
CA LYS A 97 1.80 6.67 27.68
C LYS A 97 0.71 7.33 26.83
N LEU A 98 0.43 8.63 27.07
CA LEU A 98 -0.60 9.37 26.31
C LEU A 98 -0.26 9.46 24.82
N ALA A 99 1.02 9.69 24.50
CA ALA A 99 1.52 9.75 23.14
C ALA A 99 1.38 8.40 22.43
N ASN A 100 1.70 7.30 23.10
CA ASN A 100 1.55 5.95 22.54
C ASN A 100 0.08 5.58 22.30
N GLU A 101 -0.82 5.91 23.23
CA GLU A 101 -2.28 5.73 23.06
C GLU A 101 -2.79 6.50 21.83
N LYS A 102 -2.35 7.76 21.66
CA LYS A 102 -2.66 8.58 20.49
C LYS A 102 -2.08 7.96 19.20
N ARG A 103 -0.85 7.47 19.23
CA ARG A 103 -0.20 6.81 18.08
C ARG A 103 -0.92 5.53 17.68
N GLU A 104 -1.25 4.65 18.61
CA GLU A 104 -1.98 3.40 18.33
C GLU A 104 -3.36 3.65 17.73
N LYS A 105 -4.06 4.70 18.20
CA LYS A 105 -5.37 5.08 17.66
C LYS A 105 -5.31 5.41 16.16
N TYR A 106 -4.23 6.07 15.71
CA TYR A 106 -4.12 6.63 14.36
C TYR A 106 -3.29 5.77 13.40
N PHE A 107 -2.23 5.12 13.88
CA PHE A 107 -1.26 4.38 13.06
C PHE A 107 -1.28 2.87 13.34
N GLY A 108 -2.08 2.41 14.30
CA GLY A 108 -2.18 1.01 14.66
C GLY A 108 -0.84 0.42 15.09
N ASN A 109 -0.53 -0.76 14.55
CA ASN A 109 0.71 -1.49 14.82
C ASN A 109 1.84 -1.18 13.82
N VAL A 110 1.66 -0.25 12.89
CA VAL A 110 2.66 0.03 11.84
C VAL A 110 3.70 1.02 12.35
N VAL A 111 4.97 0.70 12.10
CA VAL A 111 6.12 1.61 12.22
C VAL A 111 6.90 1.55 10.93
N THR A 112 7.22 2.69 10.34
CA THR A 112 7.83 2.76 9.02
C THR A 112 9.33 3.07 9.04
N PHE A 113 9.99 2.78 7.94
CA PHE A 113 11.34 3.27 7.61
C PHE A 113 11.45 3.44 6.10
N SER A 114 12.36 4.29 5.62
CA SER A 114 12.64 4.43 4.19
C SER A 114 13.96 3.74 3.82
N PRO A 115 13.96 2.74 2.93
CA PRO A 115 15.19 2.21 2.33
C PRO A 115 15.82 3.30 1.44
N LYS A 116 16.90 3.93 1.90
CA LYS A 116 17.52 5.07 1.20
C LYS A 116 18.97 4.85 0.82
N VAL A 117 19.40 5.63 -0.15
CA VAL A 117 20.82 5.95 -0.37
C VAL A 117 21.07 7.41 -0.06
N PHE A 118 22.18 7.71 0.61
CA PHE A 118 22.53 9.08 1.02
C PHE A 118 23.54 9.68 0.02
N VAL A 119 23.15 10.77 -0.65
CA VAL A 119 24.00 11.49 -1.61
C VAL A 119 24.36 12.88 -1.05
N PRO A 120 25.58 13.06 -0.53
CA PRO A 120 26.05 14.35 -0.07
C PRO A 120 26.59 15.17 -1.25
N LEU A 121 25.68 15.77 -2.05
CA LEU A 121 26.02 16.39 -3.34
C LEU A 121 27.15 17.44 -3.21
N THR A 122 27.19 18.15 -2.09
CA THR A 122 28.32 18.99 -1.70
C THR A 122 28.40 19.09 -0.18
N PHE A 123 29.63 19.21 0.33
CA PHE A 123 29.92 19.48 1.74
C PHE A 123 30.11 20.99 1.99
N ALA A 124 30.11 21.83 0.95
CA ALA A 124 30.23 23.28 1.11
C ALA A 124 28.88 23.89 1.52
N CYS A 125 28.90 24.85 2.44
CA CYS A 125 27.72 25.57 2.92
C CYS A 125 28.06 27.03 3.22
N ARG A 126 27.12 27.96 2.99
CA ARG A 126 27.30 29.36 3.40
C ARG A 126 27.35 29.54 4.92
N ASP A 127 26.62 28.70 5.67
CA ASP A 127 26.54 28.75 7.12
C ASP A 127 27.58 27.84 7.79
N LYS A 128 27.97 28.18 9.03
CA LYS A 128 28.90 27.41 9.87
C LYS A 128 28.30 27.19 11.27
N CYS A 129 27.36 26.26 11.36
CA CYS A 129 26.68 25.94 12.62
C CYS A 129 27.66 25.36 13.65
N GLY A 130 27.45 25.68 14.93
CA GLY A 130 28.34 25.28 16.03
C GLY A 130 28.50 23.77 16.20
N TYR A 131 27.47 22.99 15.83
CA TYR A 131 27.41 21.53 15.99
C TYR A 131 27.78 20.73 14.72
N CYS A 132 28.01 21.39 13.57
CA CYS A 132 27.96 20.71 12.27
C CYS A 132 29.35 20.27 11.78
N THR A 133 29.58 18.96 11.65
CA THR A 133 30.77 18.37 10.98
C THR A 133 30.56 18.13 9.48
N PHE A 134 29.32 18.22 8.99
CA PHE A 134 29.01 18.00 7.58
C PHE A 134 29.62 19.08 6.69
N VAL A 135 29.75 20.32 7.18
CA VAL A 135 30.25 21.42 6.37
C VAL A 135 31.77 21.39 6.30
N LYS A 136 32.33 21.39 5.08
CA LYS A 136 33.76 21.51 4.79
C LYS A 136 34.01 22.76 3.96
N GLU A 137 35.04 23.52 4.31
CA GLU A 137 35.48 24.65 3.50
C GLU A 137 36.13 24.13 2.21
N PRO A 138 35.80 24.65 1.03
CA PRO A 138 36.52 24.32 -0.20
C PRO A 138 37.99 24.75 -0.07
N GLU A 139 38.92 23.82 -0.19
CA GLU A 139 40.35 24.17 -0.19
C GLU A 139 40.74 24.86 -1.51
N GLU A 140 41.48 25.97 -1.41
CA GLU A 140 42.19 26.55 -2.55
C GLU A 140 43.44 25.69 -2.82
N GLU A 141 43.70 25.36 -4.08
CA GLU A 141 44.77 24.44 -4.51
C GLU A 141 46.14 24.76 -3.87
N GLU A 142 46.56 24.02 -2.83
CA GLU A 142 47.95 23.98 -2.38
C GLU A 142 48.43 22.57 -1.97
N ASP A 143 49.21 21.96 -2.86
CA ASP A 143 50.35 21.04 -2.66
C ASP A 143 50.46 20.27 -1.33
N LYS A 144 49.60 19.27 -1.09
CA LYS A 144 49.91 18.14 -0.19
C LYS A 144 49.59 16.80 -0.85
N GLU A 145 50.62 15.96 -0.98
CA GLU A 145 50.59 14.70 -1.74
C GLU A 145 49.68 13.59 -1.15
N GLU A 146 49.17 13.73 0.08
CA GLU A 146 48.43 12.67 0.78
C GLU A 146 46.88 12.77 0.73
N GLU A 147 46.26 13.87 0.28
CA GLU A 147 44.79 14.05 0.31
C GLU A 147 44.13 14.16 -1.09
N LYS A 148 44.59 13.36 -2.04
CA LYS A 148 44.05 13.26 -3.43
C LYS A 148 42.60 12.77 -3.57
N LYS A 149 41.77 12.72 -2.52
CA LYS A 149 40.44 12.05 -2.56
C LYS A 149 39.23 12.95 -2.86
N ARG A 150 39.33 14.28 -2.87
CA ARG A 150 38.24 15.16 -3.37
C ARG A 150 38.75 16.28 -4.24
N LYS A 151 38.61 16.13 -5.56
CA LYS A 151 39.01 17.15 -6.55
C LYS A 151 37.94 18.23 -6.82
N ASN A 152 36.68 18.00 -6.46
CA ASN A 152 35.55 18.87 -6.82
C ASN A 152 34.74 19.29 -5.59
N ILE A 153 34.15 20.49 -5.62
CA ILE A 153 33.27 21.02 -4.57
C ILE A 153 31.92 20.29 -4.59
N PHE A 154 31.45 19.91 -5.78
CA PHE A 154 30.24 19.12 -5.98
C PHE A 154 30.59 17.72 -6.49
N MET A 155 29.80 16.72 -6.10
CA MET A 155 29.82 15.42 -6.78
C MET A 155 29.37 15.61 -8.23
N THR A 156 30.06 14.94 -9.15
CA THR A 156 29.64 14.83 -10.55
C THR A 156 28.39 13.96 -10.68
N GLU A 157 27.65 14.13 -11.76
CA GLU A 157 26.44 13.33 -12.03
C GLU A 157 26.74 11.82 -12.08
N GLU A 158 27.91 11.42 -12.59
CA GLU A 158 28.32 10.00 -12.64
C GLU A 158 28.69 9.44 -11.25
N GLU A 159 29.30 10.24 -10.38
CA GLU A 159 29.54 9.84 -8.98
C GLU A 159 28.22 9.65 -8.24
N VAL A 160 27.26 10.56 -8.46
CA VAL A 160 25.89 10.43 -7.92
C VAL A 160 25.25 9.13 -8.42
N LEU A 161 25.24 8.89 -9.74
CA LEU A 161 24.62 7.69 -10.31
C LEU A 161 25.30 6.40 -9.89
N SER A 162 26.62 6.39 -9.69
CA SER A 162 27.33 5.22 -9.18
C SER A 162 26.81 4.82 -7.80
N VAL A 163 26.73 5.78 -6.87
CA VAL A 163 26.21 5.55 -5.52
C VAL A 163 24.74 5.10 -5.55
N VAL A 164 23.92 5.74 -6.38
CA VAL A 164 22.49 5.43 -6.49
C VAL A 164 22.23 4.06 -7.11
N ARG A 165 23.00 3.65 -8.13
CA ARG A 165 22.90 2.31 -8.73
C ARG A 165 23.27 1.23 -7.71
N GLU A 166 24.25 1.48 -6.86
CA GLU A 166 24.58 0.56 -5.76
C GLU A 166 23.51 0.53 -4.67
N GLY A 167 22.94 1.69 -4.32
CA GLY A 167 21.75 1.79 -3.47
C GLY A 167 20.60 0.94 -3.98
N LYS A 168 20.25 1.10 -5.27
CA LYS A 168 19.18 0.33 -5.93
C LYS A 168 19.43 -1.18 -5.87
N LYS A 169 20.67 -1.61 -6.13
CA LYS A 169 21.07 -3.03 -6.08
C LYS A 169 20.84 -3.64 -4.69
N ASN A 170 20.96 -2.84 -3.63
CA ASN A 170 20.74 -3.24 -2.25
C ASN A 170 19.31 -2.94 -1.74
N GLY A 171 18.37 -2.59 -2.63
CA GLY A 171 16.96 -2.42 -2.31
C GLY A 171 16.55 -1.01 -1.86
N ALA A 172 17.40 0.01 -2.04
CA ALA A 172 17.00 1.39 -1.80
C ALA A 172 15.91 1.84 -2.79
N THR A 173 14.91 2.55 -2.28
CA THR A 173 13.81 3.16 -3.05
C THR A 173 13.89 4.68 -3.05
N GLU A 174 14.58 5.26 -2.07
CA GLU A 174 14.78 6.70 -1.92
C GLU A 174 16.24 7.09 -2.19
N CYS A 175 16.44 8.22 -2.87
CA CYS A 175 17.72 8.90 -2.97
C CYS A 175 17.65 10.22 -2.19
N LEU A 176 18.25 10.25 -1.01
CA LEU A 176 18.33 11.45 -0.18
C LEU A 176 19.47 12.33 -0.68
N PHE A 177 19.14 13.45 -1.32
CA PHE A 177 20.09 14.52 -1.57
C PHE A 177 20.21 15.39 -0.32
N THR A 178 21.39 15.43 0.26
CA THR A 178 21.73 16.35 1.35
C THR A 178 22.89 17.22 0.92
N LEU A 179 22.80 18.51 1.18
CA LEU A 179 23.83 19.47 0.78
C LEU A 179 23.79 20.70 1.68
N GLY A 180 24.91 21.43 1.71
CA GLY A 180 24.96 22.75 2.34
C GLY A 180 24.12 23.78 1.61
N ASP A 181 23.69 24.81 2.34
CA ASP A 181 22.85 25.87 1.80
C ASP A 181 23.68 26.85 0.97
N ARG A 182 23.32 26.98 -0.32
CA ARG A 182 23.88 27.91 -1.32
C ARG A 182 25.37 28.23 -1.13
N PRO A 183 26.29 27.26 -1.23
CA PRO A 183 27.73 27.50 -1.11
C PRO A 183 28.24 28.60 -2.06
N GLU A 184 27.63 28.75 -3.23
CA GLU A 184 27.95 29.79 -4.22
C GLU A 184 27.74 31.22 -3.72
N ALA A 185 26.95 31.42 -2.66
CA ALA A 185 26.75 32.73 -2.05
C ALA A 185 27.95 33.17 -1.19
N LYS A 186 28.79 32.22 -0.75
CA LYS A 186 29.96 32.48 0.11
C LYS A 186 31.29 32.20 -0.61
N TYR A 187 31.35 31.14 -1.42
CA TYR A 187 32.59 30.68 -2.05
C TYR A 187 32.55 30.92 -3.57
N PRO A 188 33.38 31.86 -4.11
CA PRO A 188 33.47 32.10 -5.55
C PRO A 188 33.88 30.86 -6.35
N ALA A 189 34.69 29.96 -5.77
CA ALA A 189 35.07 28.70 -6.39
C ALA A 189 33.86 27.78 -6.66
N ALA A 190 32.88 27.73 -5.73
CA ALA A 190 31.66 26.96 -5.92
C ALA A 190 30.81 27.53 -7.07
N LYS A 191 30.74 28.86 -7.17
CA LYS A 191 30.05 29.54 -8.28
C LYS A 191 30.71 29.24 -9.64
N ARG A 192 32.04 29.36 -9.73
CA ARG A 192 32.79 29.03 -10.96
C ARG A 192 32.62 27.57 -11.36
N GLU A 193 32.67 26.64 -10.41
CA GLU A 193 32.46 25.22 -10.69
C GLU A 193 31.05 24.96 -11.26
N LEU A 194 30.01 25.56 -10.68
CA LEU A 194 28.65 25.48 -11.19
C LEU A 194 28.53 26.02 -12.63
N GLU A 195 29.03 27.23 -12.88
CA GLU A 195 28.89 27.92 -14.18
C GLU A 195 29.77 27.28 -15.27
N GLU A 196 31.06 27.05 -14.98
CA GLU A 196 32.07 26.67 -15.98
C GLU A 196 32.16 25.16 -16.19
N LYS A 197 31.99 24.34 -15.14
CA LYS A 197 32.15 22.87 -15.22
C LYS A 197 30.82 22.13 -15.30
N LEU A 198 29.82 22.56 -14.52
CA LEU A 198 28.55 21.83 -14.38
C LEU A 198 27.43 22.38 -15.26
N GLY A 199 27.58 23.61 -15.74
CA GLY A 199 26.64 24.30 -16.62
C GLY A 199 25.33 24.70 -15.94
N CYS A 200 25.38 25.04 -14.66
CA CYS A 200 24.21 25.43 -13.86
C CYS A 200 24.41 26.82 -13.23
N ALA A 201 23.36 27.63 -13.14
CA ALA A 201 23.44 28.97 -12.55
C ALA A 201 23.40 28.94 -11.01
N SER A 202 22.95 27.84 -10.42
CA SER A 202 22.82 27.70 -8.97
C SER A 202 22.96 26.25 -8.51
N THR A 203 23.21 26.08 -7.21
CA THR A 203 23.20 24.77 -6.56
C THR A 203 21.84 24.08 -6.71
N VAL A 204 20.73 24.84 -6.68
CA VAL A 204 19.37 24.31 -6.83
C VAL A 204 19.15 23.73 -8.23
N GLU A 205 19.62 24.40 -9.27
CA GLU A 205 19.56 23.87 -10.64
C GLU A 205 20.38 22.59 -10.79
N TYR A 206 21.57 22.55 -10.17
CA TYR A 206 22.43 21.37 -10.27
C TYR A 206 21.87 20.14 -9.54
N VAL A 207 21.28 20.32 -8.34
CA VAL A 207 20.58 19.21 -7.68
C VAL A 207 19.35 18.77 -8.47
N ALA A 208 18.62 19.69 -9.13
CA ALA A 208 17.52 19.33 -10.02
C ALA A 208 18.00 18.47 -11.20
N LYS A 209 19.14 18.84 -11.81
CA LYS A 209 19.80 18.09 -12.90
C LYS A 209 20.18 16.67 -12.45
N CYS A 210 20.80 16.54 -11.29
CA CYS A 210 21.18 15.24 -10.73
C CYS A 210 19.96 14.38 -10.36
N ALA A 211 18.96 14.98 -9.69
CA ALA A 211 17.74 14.31 -9.27
C ALA A 211 16.93 13.78 -10.47
N LYS A 212 16.87 14.55 -11.56
CA LYS A 212 16.25 14.11 -12.82
C LYS A 212 16.90 12.84 -13.35
N ARG A 213 18.23 12.81 -13.46
CA ARG A 213 18.96 11.62 -13.91
C ARG A 213 18.77 10.41 -12.99
N VAL A 214 18.77 10.64 -11.68
CA VAL A 214 18.48 9.58 -10.70
C VAL A 214 17.10 8.97 -10.96
N LEU A 215 16.08 9.81 -11.13
CA LEU A 215 14.71 9.37 -11.37
C LEU A 215 14.60 8.60 -12.70
N GLU A 216 15.10 9.16 -13.80
CA GLU A 216 14.98 8.59 -15.15
C GLU A 216 15.82 7.32 -15.34
N GLU A 217 17.06 7.30 -14.86
CA GLU A 217 17.98 6.18 -15.11
C GLU A 217 17.86 5.04 -14.09
N THR A 218 17.46 5.35 -12.86
CA THR A 218 17.42 4.35 -11.78
C THR A 218 16.01 4.10 -11.25
N GLY A 219 15.08 5.04 -11.41
CA GLY A 219 13.74 4.94 -10.83
C GLY A 219 13.68 5.09 -9.32
N LEU A 220 14.79 5.40 -8.64
CA LEU A 220 14.77 5.78 -7.22
C LEU A 220 14.15 7.16 -7.08
N LEU A 221 13.44 7.38 -5.98
CA LEU A 221 12.70 8.61 -5.71
C LEU A 221 13.60 9.62 -4.99
N PRO A 222 13.88 10.78 -5.59
CA PRO A 222 14.66 11.80 -4.89
C PRO A 222 13.85 12.40 -3.73
N HIS A 223 14.51 12.52 -2.57
CA HIS A 223 14.15 13.40 -1.46
C HIS A 223 15.21 14.49 -1.37
N VAL A 224 14.83 15.76 -1.53
CA VAL A 224 15.81 16.86 -1.63
C VAL A 224 15.81 17.74 -0.40
N ASN A 225 16.94 17.76 0.31
CA ASN A 225 17.24 18.64 1.44
C ASN A 225 18.33 19.65 1.03
N CYS A 226 17.92 20.79 0.47
CA CYS A 226 18.83 21.80 -0.08
C CYS A 226 18.72 23.20 0.56
N GLY A 227 18.28 23.26 1.81
CA GLY A 227 18.29 24.51 2.58
C GLY A 227 17.08 25.41 2.31
N VAL A 228 17.31 26.72 2.25
CA VAL A 228 16.24 27.73 2.18
C VAL A 228 15.84 27.98 0.73
N LEU A 229 14.58 27.72 0.42
CA LEU A 229 14.03 27.78 -0.94
C LEU A 229 12.88 28.76 -1.08
N THR A 230 12.84 29.37 -2.27
CA THR A 230 11.69 30.11 -2.79
C THR A 230 10.62 29.17 -3.32
N VAL A 231 9.40 29.68 -3.56
CA VAL A 231 8.30 28.89 -4.14
C VAL A 231 8.66 28.33 -5.53
N GLU A 232 9.36 29.10 -6.36
CA GLU A 232 9.71 28.67 -7.72
C GLU A 232 10.80 27.59 -7.72
N GLU A 233 11.76 27.67 -6.79
CA GLU A 233 12.76 26.61 -6.60
C GLU A 233 12.15 25.32 -6.07
N LEU A 234 11.20 25.40 -5.13
CA LEU A 234 10.44 24.24 -4.65
C LEU A 234 9.67 23.56 -5.78
N LYS A 235 9.03 24.35 -6.66
CA LYS A 235 8.33 23.85 -7.86
C LYS A 235 9.29 23.23 -8.88
N LEU A 236 10.46 23.83 -9.09
CA LEU A 236 11.50 23.27 -9.96
C LEU A 236 11.88 21.86 -9.47
N LEU A 237 12.16 21.73 -8.17
CA LEU A 237 12.54 20.45 -7.58
C LEU A 237 11.36 19.46 -7.52
N LYS A 238 10.11 19.93 -7.41
CA LYS A 238 8.92 19.07 -7.38
C LYS A 238 8.80 18.19 -8.63
N LYS A 239 9.24 18.69 -9.78
CA LYS A 239 9.25 17.93 -11.05
C LYS A 239 10.18 16.72 -11.03
N VAL A 240 11.13 16.68 -10.11
CA VAL A 240 12.20 15.68 -10.06
C VAL A 240 12.34 15.02 -8.68
N SER A 241 11.45 15.30 -7.74
CA SER A 241 11.50 14.74 -6.38
C SER A 241 10.12 14.38 -5.86
N ALA A 242 10.04 13.26 -5.13
CA ALA A 242 8.80 12.83 -4.50
C ALA A 242 8.49 13.61 -3.22
N SER A 243 9.54 14.13 -2.57
CA SER A 243 9.42 14.93 -1.36
C SER A 243 10.66 15.81 -1.17
N GLN A 244 10.54 16.81 -0.32
CA GLN A 244 11.63 17.74 0.01
C GLN A 244 11.65 17.97 1.51
N GLY A 245 12.70 18.59 2.04
CA GLY A 245 12.76 18.83 3.48
C GLY A 245 13.71 19.92 3.92
N LEU A 246 13.42 20.40 5.14
CA LEU A 246 14.21 21.39 5.86
C LEU A 246 13.92 21.30 7.36
N MET A 247 14.95 21.06 8.17
CA MET A 247 14.83 21.15 9.62
C MET A 247 14.64 22.61 10.05
N VAL A 248 13.61 22.87 10.87
CA VAL A 248 13.46 24.14 11.61
C VAL A 248 14.49 24.19 12.73
N GLU A 249 14.76 23.03 13.36
CA GLU A 249 15.71 22.82 14.47
C GLU A 249 15.25 23.47 15.77
N THR A 250 15.00 24.77 15.75
CA THR A 250 14.52 25.58 16.88
C THR A 250 13.84 26.84 16.35
N THR A 251 12.87 27.38 17.11
CA THR A 251 12.31 28.72 16.85
C THR A 251 12.82 29.78 17.83
N SER A 252 13.80 29.45 18.67
CA SER A 252 14.36 30.41 19.62
C SER A 252 15.44 31.28 18.98
N GLU A 253 15.17 32.58 18.88
CA GLU A 253 16.13 33.58 18.40
C GLU A 253 17.38 33.69 19.30
N ARG A 254 17.29 33.24 20.57
CA ARG A 254 18.43 33.19 21.49
C ARG A 254 19.57 32.34 20.94
N LEU A 255 19.28 31.30 20.17
CA LEU A 255 20.31 30.42 19.60
C LEU A 255 21.13 31.10 18.49
N MET A 256 20.75 32.31 18.07
CA MET A 256 21.50 33.16 17.14
C MET A 256 22.54 34.06 17.84
N GLU A 257 22.55 34.11 19.18
CA GLU A 257 23.47 34.96 19.95
C GLU A 257 24.92 34.43 19.93
N PRO A 258 25.94 35.29 20.17
CA PRO A 258 27.34 34.87 20.24
C PRO A 258 27.56 33.67 21.16
N GLY A 259 28.25 32.64 20.65
CA GLY A 259 28.54 31.40 21.39
C GLY A 259 27.44 30.34 21.33
N MET A 260 26.28 30.62 20.71
CA MET A 260 25.21 29.64 20.53
C MET A 260 25.31 28.90 19.19
N ALA A 261 24.56 27.81 19.07
CA ALA A 261 24.59 26.87 17.95
C ALA A 261 24.44 27.50 16.55
N HIS A 262 23.67 28.58 16.42
CA HIS A 262 23.35 29.22 15.15
C HIS A 262 23.93 30.63 15.01
N PHE A 263 24.90 31.00 15.85
CA PHE A 263 25.61 32.27 15.70
C PHE A 263 26.17 32.42 14.27
N GLU A 264 25.88 33.56 13.64
CA GLU A 264 26.25 33.89 12.24
C GLU A 264 25.70 32.95 11.15
N CYS A 265 24.65 32.17 11.44
CA CYS A 265 24.01 31.30 10.45
C CYS A 265 22.71 31.91 9.93
N GLU A 266 22.78 32.81 8.95
CA GLU A 266 21.62 33.56 8.44
C GLU A 266 20.50 32.65 7.92
N SER A 267 20.82 31.49 7.33
CA SER A 267 19.77 30.56 6.88
C SER A 267 19.04 29.87 8.04
N LYS A 268 19.63 29.84 9.23
CA LYS A 268 19.09 29.16 10.42
C LYS A 268 18.14 30.04 11.23
N ARG A 269 17.98 31.31 10.86
CA ARG A 269 16.99 32.20 11.50
C ARG A 269 15.60 31.56 11.48
N PRO A 270 14.88 31.50 12.63
CA PRO A 270 13.55 30.92 12.73
C PRO A 270 12.57 31.43 11.66
N SER A 271 12.51 32.75 11.46
CA SER A 271 11.62 33.39 10.49
C SER A 271 11.86 32.92 9.05
N VAL A 272 13.13 32.71 8.67
CA VAL A 272 13.53 32.24 7.34
C VAL A 272 13.13 30.79 7.14
N ARG A 273 13.40 29.92 8.12
CA ARG A 273 13.04 28.49 8.09
C ARG A 273 11.52 28.30 8.00
N LEU A 274 10.76 28.99 8.85
CA LEU A 274 9.29 28.94 8.83
C LEU A 274 8.70 29.48 7.51
N ASN A 275 9.35 30.46 6.88
CA ASN A 275 8.92 30.95 5.57
C ASN A 275 9.12 29.91 4.46
N THR A 276 10.18 29.10 4.50
CA THR A 276 10.35 28.00 3.54
C THR A 276 9.27 26.93 3.70
N LEU A 277 8.86 26.60 4.94
CA LEU A 277 7.72 25.69 5.17
C LEU A 277 6.43 26.26 4.55
N ARG A 278 6.13 27.55 4.73
CA ARG A 278 4.99 28.20 4.06
C ARG A 278 5.11 28.15 2.53
N ASN A 279 6.31 28.34 1.99
CA ASN A 279 6.55 28.23 0.55
C ASN A 279 6.30 26.81 0.04
N ALA A 280 6.67 25.77 0.80
CA ALA A 280 6.40 24.37 0.46
C ALA A 280 4.89 24.09 0.41
N GLY A 281 4.13 24.66 1.34
CA GLY A 281 2.67 24.64 1.32
C GLY A 281 2.09 25.25 0.03
N LYS A 282 2.56 26.45 -0.33
CA LYS A 282 2.15 27.13 -1.58
C LYS A 282 2.53 26.36 -2.83
N ALA A 283 3.68 25.68 -2.83
CA ALA A 283 4.15 24.83 -3.93
C ALA A 283 3.46 23.45 -3.96
N LYS A 284 2.70 23.09 -2.91
CA LYS A 284 2.09 21.76 -2.71
C LYS A 284 3.12 20.64 -2.85
N VAL A 285 4.17 20.70 -2.04
CA VAL A 285 5.25 19.70 -2.00
C VAL A 285 5.17 18.92 -0.69
N PRO A 286 5.15 17.58 -0.69
CA PRO A 286 5.32 16.80 0.53
C PRO A 286 6.63 17.17 1.23
N PHE A 287 6.52 17.64 2.46
CA PHE A 287 7.62 18.31 3.15
C PHE A 287 7.93 17.67 4.50
N THR A 288 9.22 17.45 4.72
CA THR A 288 9.78 16.96 5.98
C THR A 288 10.42 18.10 6.74
N THR A 289 10.14 18.20 8.04
CA THR A 289 10.79 19.16 8.92
C THR A 289 11.03 18.56 10.29
N GLY A 290 11.46 19.34 11.27
CA GLY A 290 11.77 18.81 12.59
C GLY A 290 12.51 19.77 13.49
N ILE A 291 12.77 19.30 14.70
CA ILE A 291 13.51 20.00 15.74
C ILE A 291 14.78 19.23 16.12
N LEU A 292 15.78 19.95 16.64
CA LEU A 292 16.93 19.35 17.29
C LEU A 292 16.73 19.37 18.81
N VAL A 293 17.31 18.39 19.48
CA VAL A 293 17.24 18.22 20.94
C VAL A 293 18.66 18.20 21.49
N GLY A 294 19.06 19.26 22.19
CA GLY A 294 20.34 19.40 22.87
C GLY A 294 21.32 20.38 22.22
N ILE A 295 20.85 21.30 21.38
CA ILE A 295 21.69 22.34 20.75
C ILE A 295 21.75 23.65 21.55
N GLY A 296 21.35 23.62 22.83
CA GLY A 296 21.32 24.77 23.73
C GLY A 296 19.93 25.35 23.99
N GLU A 297 18.87 24.78 23.39
CA GLU A 297 17.47 25.13 23.65
C GLU A 297 16.96 24.58 24.99
N THR A 298 16.01 25.28 25.60
CA THR A 298 15.31 24.84 26.81
C THR A 298 14.16 23.87 26.48
N ALA A 299 13.69 23.11 27.47
CA ALA A 299 12.54 22.22 27.30
C ALA A 299 11.27 22.98 26.83
N GLU A 300 11.06 24.21 27.31
CA GLU A 300 9.95 25.06 26.89
C GLU A 300 10.11 25.53 25.43
N GLU A 301 11.33 25.90 25.02
CA GLU A 301 11.63 26.31 23.64
C GLU A 301 11.41 25.18 22.63
N ARG A 302 11.67 23.92 23.01
CA ARG A 302 11.32 22.74 22.17
C ARG A 302 9.82 22.68 21.91
N VAL A 303 9.00 22.84 22.94
CA VAL A 303 7.53 22.81 22.81
C VAL A 303 7.05 23.98 21.98
N LYS A 304 7.56 25.19 22.21
CA LYS A 304 7.24 26.36 21.39
C LYS A 304 7.57 26.14 19.92
N SER A 305 8.71 25.52 19.62
CA SER A 305 9.10 25.19 18.25
C SER A 305 8.09 24.23 17.59
N LEU A 306 7.67 23.17 18.31
CA LEU A 306 6.64 22.26 17.83
C LEU A 306 5.29 22.96 17.61
N LEU A 307 4.90 23.88 18.49
CA LEU A 307 3.67 24.66 18.37
C LEU A 307 3.70 25.62 17.17
N GLU A 308 4.83 26.26 16.88
CA GLU A 308 4.96 27.09 15.67
C GLU A 308 4.86 26.26 14.39
N ILE A 309 5.49 25.07 14.36
CA ILE A 309 5.34 24.15 13.23
C ILE A 309 3.88 23.66 13.11
N ARG A 310 3.21 23.39 14.24
CA ARG A 310 1.79 23.01 14.27
C ARG A 310 0.89 24.09 13.69
N LYS A 311 1.11 25.36 14.05
CA LYS A 311 0.36 26.49 13.47
C LYS A 311 0.45 26.48 11.95
N LEU A 312 1.63 26.26 11.39
CA LEU A 312 1.82 26.13 9.95
C LEU A 312 1.08 24.91 9.38
N ALA A 313 1.16 23.75 10.05
CA ALA A 313 0.46 22.54 9.63
C ALA A 313 -1.08 22.69 9.63
N GLU A 314 -1.60 23.63 10.41
CA GLU A 314 -3.02 23.98 10.50
C GLU A 314 -3.46 25.09 9.53
N GLU A 315 -2.54 25.81 8.88
CA GLU A 315 -2.88 26.86 7.93
C GLU A 315 -3.66 26.29 6.73
N GLU A 316 -4.77 26.94 6.35
CA GLU A 316 -5.61 26.52 5.21
C GLU A 316 -4.83 26.55 3.89
N ASP A 317 -3.91 27.50 3.75
CA ASP A 317 -3.06 27.68 2.56
C ASP A 317 -1.77 26.85 2.65
N GLY A 318 -1.92 25.52 2.55
CA GLY A 318 -0.79 24.62 2.31
C GLY A 318 -0.17 23.98 3.56
N GLY A 319 -0.77 24.12 4.74
CA GLY A 319 -0.32 23.43 5.96
C GLY A 319 -0.30 21.90 5.84
N ASP A 320 -1.13 21.34 4.95
CA ASP A 320 -1.14 19.90 4.65
C ASP A 320 0.18 19.37 4.02
N CYS A 321 1.13 20.25 3.67
CA CYS A 321 2.45 19.84 3.16
C CYS A 321 3.34 19.15 4.18
N ILE A 322 3.17 19.43 5.47
CA ILE A 322 4.00 18.85 6.53
C ILE A 322 3.53 17.42 6.77
N GLY A 323 4.34 16.47 6.31
CA GLY A 323 4.08 15.04 6.42
C GLY A 323 4.81 14.38 7.59
N GLU A 324 5.93 14.96 8.00
CA GLU A 324 6.87 14.35 8.94
C GLU A 324 7.55 15.40 9.82
N ILE A 325 7.68 15.06 11.10
CA ILE A 325 8.46 15.78 12.10
C ILE A 325 9.56 14.86 12.60
N ILE A 326 10.80 15.23 12.28
CA ILE A 326 12.00 14.61 12.81
C ILE A 326 12.28 15.19 14.19
N VAL A 327 12.39 14.33 15.20
CA VAL A 327 12.92 14.68 16.51
C VAL A 327 14.29 14.04 16.63
N GLN A 328 15.34 14.84 16.48
CA GLN A 328 16.71 14.36 16.42
C GLN A 328 17.54 14.97 17.54
N ASN A 329 18.24 14.14 18.30
CA ASN A 329 19.18 14.61 19.31
C ASN A 329 20.48 15.11 18.69
N PHE A 330 21.07 16.10 19.37
CA PHE A 330 22.44 16.52 19.18
C PHE A 330 23.41 15.44 19.67
N ARG A 331 24.52 15.31 18.95
CA ARG A 331 25.68 14.47 19.28
C ARG A 331 26.91 15.36 19.24
N ALA A 332 27.68 15.35 20.33
CA ALA A 332 28.90 16.13 20.45
C ALA A 332 30.01 15.50 19.62
N LYS A 333 30.80 16.32 18.93
CA LYS A 333 31.81 15.88 17.96
C LYS A 333 33.07 16.70 18.11
N GLU A 334 34.22 16.01 18.15
CA GLU A 334 35.55 16.61 18.41
C GLU A 334 35.88 17.80 17.51
N ASP A 335 35.47 17.74 16.23
CA ASP A 335 35.78 18.76 15.21
C ASP A 335 34.76 19.92 15.17
N THR A 336 33.96 20.11 16.22
CA THR A 336 32.92 21.15 16.27
C THR A 336 33.15 22.16 17.40
N ARG A 337 32.52 23.34 17.28
CA ARG A 337 32.56 24.35 18.36
C ARG A 337 31.82 23.88 19.60
N MET A 338 30.89 22.94 19.45
CA MET A 338 30.04 22.39 20.50
C MET A 338 30.53 21.01 21.00
N LYS A 339 31.82 20.68 20.79
CA LYS A 339 32.37 19.38 21.19
C LYS A 339 32.28 19.08 22.70
N ASP A 340 32.31 20.13 23.52
CA ASP A 340 32.25 20.05 24.98
C ASP A 340 30.81 20.23 25.52
N ASP A 341 29.83 20.40 24.64
CA ASP A 341 28.43 20.60 25.02
C ASP A 341 27.76 19.28 25.42
N ARG A 342 26.82 19.36 26.37
CA ARG A 342 26.11 18.20 26.89
C ARG A 342 25.16 17.62 25.84
N GLU A 343 25.36 16.35 25.50
CA GLU A 343 24.40 15.58 24.71
C GLU A 343 23.06 15.36 25.44
N SER A 344 22.00 15.21 24.66
CA SER A 344 20.68 14.89 25.22
C SER A 344 20.63 13.48 25.79
N THR A 345 20.04 13.37 26.98
CA THR A 345 19.74 12.07 27.60
C THR A 345 18.58 11.36 26.87
N LEU A 346 18.48 10.04 27.06
CA LEU A 346 17.33 9.28 26.55
C LEU A 346 15.99 9.81 27.07
N ASP A 347 15.90 10.21 28.36
CA ASP A 347 14.67 10.76 28.94
C ASP A 347 14.24 12.07 28.25
N GLU A 348 15.20 12.94 27.92
CA GLU A 348 14.93 14.19 27.19
C GLU A 348 14.43 13.93 25.77
N LEU A 349 15.02 12.96 25.07
CA LEU A 349 14.58 12.57 23.73
C LEU A 349 13.19 11.96 23.76
N VAL A 350 12.93 11.00 24.66
CA VAL A 350 11.61 10.38 24.86
C VAL A 350 10.55 11.44 25.18
N ARG A 351 10.88 12.41 26.04
CA ARG A 351 9.97 13.52 26.37
C ARG A 351 9.67 14.38 25.14
N ALA A 352 10.68 14.75 24.36
CA ALA A 352 10.50 15.56 23.15
C ALA A 352 9.63 14.82 22.10
N VAL A 353 9.86 13.52 21.91
CA VAL A 353 9.06 12.67 21.02
C VAL A 353 7.61 12.58 21.47
N ALA A 354 7.37 12.32 22.75
CA ALA A 354 6.03 12.23 23.29
C ALA A 354 5.26 13.55 23.11
N LEU A 355 5.91 14.69 23.39
CA LEU A 355 5.32 16.00 23.16
C LEU A 355 5.05 16.27 21.68
N ALA A 356 5.95 15.88 20.77
CA ALA A 356 5.71 15.99 19.33
C ALA A 356 4.47 15.20 18.90
N ARG A 357 4.32 13.93 19.31
CA ARG A 357 3.10 13.14 19.04
C ARG A 357 1.84 13.77 19.62
N LEU A 358 1.93 14.39 20.80
CA LEU A 358 0.79 15.06 21.42
C LEU A 358 0.41 16.36 20.69
N CYS A 359 1.38 17.07 20.11
CA CYS A 359 1.16 18.29 19.32
C CYS A 359 0.39 18.02 18.01
N PHE A 360 0.74 16.98 17.25
CA PHE A 360 0.20 16.76 15.90
C PHE A 360 -0.88 15.67 15.82
N ASP A 361 -1.67 15.66 14.75
CA ASP A 361 -2.74 14.68 14.49
C ASP A 361 -2.27 13.48 13.64
N GLU A 362 -3.21 12.67 13.14
CA GLU A 362 -2.94 11.50 12.28
C GLU A 362 -2.26 11.85 10.95
N LYS A 363 -2.23 13.12 10.57
CA LYS A 363 -1.65 13.56 9.31
C LYS A 363 -0.11 13.59 9.37
N VAL A 364 0.46 13.70 10.56
CA VAL A 364 1.90 13.95 10.74
C VAL A 364 2.59 12.75 11.38
N THR A 365 3.58 12.22 10.66
CA THR A 365 4.49 11.19 11.14
C THR A 365 5.51 11.79 12.11
N ILE A 366 5.82 11.07 13.18
CA ILE A 366 6.91 11.43 14.12
C ILE A 366 8.05 10.45 13.89
N GLN A 367 9.18 10.99 13.43
CA GLN A 367 10.38 10.25 13.07
C GLN A 367 11.48 10.46 14.11
N VAL A 368 12.20 9.39 14.46
CA VAL A 368 13.48 9.47 15.17
C VAL A 368 14.52 8.58 14.46
N PRO A 369 15.70 9.10 14.09
CA PRO A 369 16.76 8.28 13.49
C PRO A 369 17.31 7.27 14.51
N PRO A 370 17.27 5.95 14.23
CA PRO A 370 17.55 4.93 15.24
C PRO A 370 19.02 4.86 15.64
N ASN A 371 19.95 5.19 14.73
CA ASN A 371 21.40 5.19 14.94
C ASN A 371 21.87 6.25 15.94
N LEU A 372 21.06 7.29 16.20
CA LEU A 372 21.41 8.39 17.11
C LEU A 372 20.84 8.20 18.53
N THR A 373 20.20 7.06 18.80
CA THR A 373 19.53 6.79 20.08
C THR A 373 20.54 6.78 21.24
N PRO A 374 20.39 7.61 22.29
CA PRO A 374 21.29 7.62 23.44
C PRO A 374 21.17 6.36 24.31
N GLY A 375 22.30 5.82 24.77
CA GLY A 375 22.37 4.71 25.74
C GLY A 375 23.49 3.72 25.44
N GLU A 376 23.88 2.91 26.43
CA GLU A 376 24.82 1.79 26.24
C GLU A 376 24.13 0.60 25.54
N GLU A 377 22.86 0.34 25.90
CA GLU A 377 22.00 -0.66 25.26
C GLU A 377 20.99 0.03 24.35
N VAL A 378 21.28 0.05 23.05
CA VAL A 378 20.50 0.82 22.07
C VAL A 378 19.07 0.30 21.89
N GLU A 379 18.84 -1.01 22.05
CA GLU A 379 17.53 -1.63 21.90
C GLU A 379 16.53 -1.13 22.95
N ASP A 380 16.97 -0.90 24.19
CA ASP A 380 16.13 -0.34 25.25
C ASP A 380 15.73 1.11 24.96
N GLY A 381 16.66 1.87 24.37
CA GLY A 381 16.35 3.17 23.81
C GLY A 381 15.28 3.09 22.72
N TRP A 382 15.39 2.13 21.80
CA TRP A 382 14.36 1.92 20.77
C TRP A 382 13.00 1.57 21.35
N ARG A 383 12.93 0.66 22.36
CA ARG A 383 11.68 0.33 23.07
C ARG A 383 11.08 1.55 23.75
N ALA A 384 11.90 2.41 24.35
CA ALA A 384 11.44 3.63 24.98
C ALA A 384 10.86 4.63 23.95
N LEU A 385 11.51 4.81 22.81
CA LEU A 385 11.06 5.69 21.72
C LEU A 385 9.77 5.18 21.07
N LEU A 386 9.70 3.86 20.83
CA LEU A 386 8.49 3.17 20.42
C LEU A 386 7.35 3.50 21.40
N ASN A 387 7.57 3.32 22.69
CA ASN A 387 6.56 3.62 23.72
C ASN A 387 6.35 5.13 23.96
N ALA A 388 7.11 6.00 23.30
CA ALA A 388 6.92 7.45 23.29
C ALA A 388 6.04 7.94 22.13
N GLY A 389 5.66 7.07 21.19
CA GLY A 389 4.73 7.41 20.11
C GLY A 389 5.36 7.75 18.76
N ILE A 390 6.62 7.37 18.52
CA ILE A 390 7.14 7.34 17.15
C ILE A 390 6.31 6.39 16.29
N ASN A 391 6.23 6.68 15.00
CA ASN A 391 5.70 5.75 14.01
C ASN A 391 6.64 5.60 12.80
N ASP A 392 7.84 6.19 12.84
CA ASP A 392 8.81 6.12 11.77
C ASP A 392 10.25 6.19 12.31
N TRP A 393 11.14 5.39 11.73
CA TRP A 393 12.58 5.37 12.03
C TRP A 393 13.40 6.20 11.03
N GLY A 394 12.78 6.68 9.97
CA GLY A 394 13.42 7.46 8.94
C GLY A 394 14.17 6.65 7.90
N GLY A 395 15.00 7.36 7.15
CA GLY A 395 15.79 6.77 6.09
C GLY A 395 16.95 5.95 6.64
N ILE A 396 16.98 4.64 6.33
CA ILE A 396 18.04 3.71 6.70
C ILE A 396 18.73 3.24 5.42
N SER A 397 20.07 3.34 5.38
CA SER A 397 20.81 2.82 4.24
C SER A 397 21.03 1.31 4.37
N PRO A 398 20.72 0.49 3.34
CA PRO A 398 20.90 -0.95 3.37
C PRO A 398 22.38 -1.33 3.15
N GLY A 399 23.27 -0.86 4.03
CA GLY A 399 24.70 -1.17 4.00
C GLY A 399 25.49 -0.52 2.86
N VAL A 400 24.95 0.52 2.21
CA VAL A 400 25.59 1.16 1.05
C VAL A 400 26.32 2.45 1.41
N THR A 401 25.64 3.37 2.09
CA THR A 401 26.20 4.67 2.47
C THR A 401 26.15 4.86 3.98
N PRO A 402 27.21 5.39 4.61
CA PRO A 402 27.14 5.81 6.00
C PRO A 402 26.17 6.98 6.17
N ASP A 403 25.81 7.30 7.41
CA ASP A 403 25.21 8.59 7.71
C ASP A 403 26.28 9.67 7.54
N PHE A 404 26.24 10.46 6.46
CA PHE A 404 27.26 11.49 6.24
C PHE A 404 27.14 12.68 7.21
N VAL A 405 26.03 12.81 7.94
CA VAL A 405 25.87 13.85 8.98
C VAL A 405 26.50 13.37 10.28
N SER A 406 26.32 12.09 10.62
CA SER A 406 26.89 11.43 11.80
C SER A 406 27.60 10.11 11.44
N PRO A 407 28.74 10.17 10.73
CA PRO A 407 29.43 8.99 10.21
C PRO A 407 29.95 8.04 11.29
N GLU A 408 30.10 8.53 12.52
CA GLU A 408 30.44 7.75 13.70
C GLU A 408 29.29 6.85 14.22
N CYS A 409 28.06 7.05 13.75
CA CYS A 409 26.88 6.31 14.16
C CYS A 409 26.35 5.42 13.02
N GLU A 410 26.73 4.16 13.02
CA GLU A 410 26.35 3.19 11.99
C GLU A 410 24.83 2.94 11.93
N TRP A 411 24.32 2.66 10.72
CA TRP A 411 22.93 2.26 10.53
C TRP A 411 22.66 0.91 11.21
N PRO A 412 21.56 0.76 11.95
CA PRO A 412 21.22 -0.52 12.56
C PRO A 412 20.82 -1.55 11.50
N ALA A 413 21.10 -2.82 11.76
CA ALA A 413 20.59 -3.91 10.95
C ALA A 413 19.05 -3.95 11.01
N LEU A 414 18.39 -3.89 9.85
CA LEU A 414 16.92 -3.90 9.74
C LEU A 414 16.27 -5.11 10.43
N LYS A 415 16.97 -6.26 10.47
CA LYS A 415 16.51 -7.47 11.15
C LYS A 415 16.37 -7.26 12.66
N THR A 416 17.36 -6.64 13.30
CA THR A 416 17.34 -6.34 14.73
C THR A 416 16.26 -5.31 15.05
N LEU A 417 16.18 -4.25 14.25
CA LEU A 417 15.15 -3.22 14.41
C LEU A 417 13.74 -3.78 14.25
N SER A 418 13.54 -4.68 13.28
CA SER A 418 12.26 -5.38 13.09
C SER A 418 11.91 -6.28 14.28
N ALA A 419 12.89 -7.03 14.83
CA ALA A 419 12.68 -7.87 16.00
C ALA A 419 12.21 -7.05 17.21
N VAL A 420 12.86 -5.92 17.51
CA VAL A 420 12.46 -5.02 18.61
C VAL A 420 11.06 -4.42 18.36
N CYS A 421 10.75 -4.02 17.13
CA CYS A 421 9.41 -3.56 16.80
C CYS A 421 8.36 -4.64 17.08
N ARG A 422 8.64 -5.90 16.69
CA ARG A 422 7.73 -7.03 16.89
C ARG A 422 7.53 -7.38 18.36
N GLU A 423 8.59 -7.36 19.16
CA GLU A 423 8.51 -7.53 20.62
C GLU A 423 7.58 -6.50 21.27
N GLU A 424 7.58 -5.28 20.75
CA GLU A 424 6.69 -4.18 21.16
C GLU A 424 5.31 -4.20 20.46
N GLY A 425 4.95 -5.32 19.81
CA GLY A 425 3.66 -5.55 19.15
C GLY A 425 3.46 -4.75 17.86
N ARG A 426 4.55 -4.45 17.13
CA ARG A 426 4.55 -3.57 15.95
C ARG A 426 5.24 -4.21 14.76
N SER A 427 4.92 -3.71 13.58
CA SER A 427 5.46 -4.20 12.30
C SER A 427 6.29 -3.12 11.64
N LEU A 428 7.55 -3.47 11.34
CA LEU A 428 8.43 -2.60 10.58
C LEU A 428 8.12 -2.70 9.08
N VAL A 429 7.67 -1.60 8.48
CA VAL A 429 7.16 -1.56 7.10
C VAL A 429 7.97 -0.56 6.27
N PRO A 430 8.47 -0.92 5.07
CA PRO A 430 9.12 0.03 4.21
C PRO A 430 8.10 1.07 3.68
N ARG A 431 8.46 2.35 3.74
CA ARG A 431 7.74 3.45 3.08
C ARG A 431 8.56 4.01 1.91
N LEU A 432 7.93 4.88 1.13
CA LEU A 432 8.61 5.69 0.11
C LEU A 432 9.06 7.04 0.69
N ALA A 433 9.75 7.83 -0.13
CA ALA A 433 10.17 9.19 0.20
C ALA A 433 8.96 10.08 0.55
N ALA A 434 7.87 9.97 -0.22
CA ALA A 434 6.58 10.56 0.14
C ALA A 434 5.78 9.58 1.02
N HIS A 435 5.20 10.11 2.11
CA HIS A 435 4.33 9.33 3.00
C HIS A 435 3.02 8.89 2.33
N PRO A 436 2.42 7.76 2.74
CA PRO A 436 1.17 7.22 2.19
C PRO A 436 0.05 8.23 1.95
N ARG A 437 -0.12 9.22 2.84
CA ARG A 437 -1.17 10.25 2.74
C ARG A 437 -1.08 11.15 1.49
N TYR A 438 0.08 11.20 0.83
CA TYR A 438 0.31 11.94 -0.41
C TYR A 438 0.22 11.05 -1.65
N ILE A 439 0.04 9.75 -1.45
CA ILE A 439 -0.07 8.74 -2.50
C ILE A 439 -1.54 8.32 -2.56
N GLY A 440 -1.99 7.84 -3.72
CA GLY A 440 -3.40 7.53 -3.95
C GLY A 440 -4.19 8.71 -4.55
N GLU A 441 -5.44 8.90 -4.13
CA GLU A 441 -6.37 9.88 -4.75
C GLU A 441 -5.83 11.32 -4.79
N LYS A 442 -4.94 11.67 -3.84
CA LYS A 442 -4.34 13.01 -3.74
C LYS A 442 -3.02 13.15 -4.49
N MET A 443 -2.50 12.08 -5.09
CA MET A 443 -1.15 12.05 -5.66
C MET A 443 -0.95 13.12 -6.71
N ASN A 444 -1.90 13.32 -7.63
CA ASN A 444 -1.78 14.36 -8.67
C ASN A 444 -1.81 15.79 -8.11
N ALA A 445 -2.21 16.01 -6.86
CA ALA A 445 -2.14 17.32 -6.22
C ALA A 445 -0.76 17.61 -5.61
N TRP A 446 -0.05 16.57 -5.17
CA TRP A 446 1.17 16.68 -4.35
C TRP A 446 2.44 16.23 -5.08
N ILE A 447 2.33 15.26 -5.98
CA ILE A 447 3.41 14.67 -6.76
C ILE A 447 3.25 15.12 -8.21
N ASP A 448 4.35 15.56 -8.82
CA ASP A 448 4.37 15.98 -10.21
C ASP A 448 4.09 14.80 -11.17
N GLU A 449 3.56 15.09 -12.36
CA GLU A 449 3.21 14.06 -13.34
C GLU A 449 4.42 13.30 -13.87
N GLU A 450 5.62 13.92 -13.87
CA GLU A 450 6.88 13.27 -14.23
C GLU A 450 7.34 12.27 -13.15
N VAL A 451 6.99 12.51 -11.88
CA VAL A 451 7.41 11.68 -10.73
C VAL A 451 6.38 10.59 -10.40
N ALA A 452 5.10 10.85 -10.62
CA ALA A 452 4.00 9.98 -10.24
C ALA A 452 4.12 8.53 -10.78
N PRO A 453 4.56 8.26 -12.03
CA PRO A 453 4.76 6.90 -12.51
C PRO A 453 5.76 6.09 -11.66
N HIS A 454 6.85 6.73 -11.22
CA HIS A 454 7.88 6.09 -10.39
C HIS A 454 7.34 5.75 -9.01
N VAL A 455 6.54 6.64 -8.42
CA VAL A 455 5.87 6.41 -7.13
C VAL A 455 4.90 5.22 -7.22
N ARG A 456 4.01 5.19 -8.24
CA ARG A 456 3.05 4.08 -8.45
C ARG A 456 3.73 2.72 -8.58
N VAL A 457 4.87 2.67 -9.26
CA VAL A 457 5.64 1.43 -9.48
C VAL A 457 6.24 0.90 -8.18
N LEU A 458 6.64 1.78 -7.27
CA LEU A 458 7.28 1.43 -6.00
C LEU A 458 6.28 1.30 -4.84
N SER A 459 5.01 1.69 -5.04
CA SER A 459 4.00 1.68 -3.99
C SER A 459 3.10 0.44 -4.01
N ASP A 460 2.64 0.06 -2.82
CA ASP A 460 1.50 -0.83 -2.62
C ASP A 460 0.18 -0.02 -2.60
N ALA A 461 -0.95 -0.69 -2.42
CA ALA A 461 -2.29 -0.10 -2.49
C ALA A 461 -2.53 0.92 -1.38
N GLY A 462 -1.90 0.72 -0.23
CA GLY A 462 -1.95 1.66 0.90
C GLY A 462 -0.92 2.78 0.80
N GLY A 463 -0.19 2.92 -0.31
CA GLY A 463 0.83 3.95 -0.49
C GLY A 463 2.16 3.69 0.22
N PHE A 464 2.37 2.50 0.80
CA PHE A 464 3.65 2.10 1.38
C PHE A 464 4.58 1.54 0.30
N GLY A 465 5.86 1.32 0.61
CA GLY A 465 6.77 0.64 -0.30
C GLY A 465 6.35 -0.81 -0.52
N ARG A 466 6.46 -1.33 -1.75
CA ARG A 466 6.05 -2.72 -2.07
C ARG A 466 6.82 -3.80 -1.29
N GLY A 467 8.03 -3.49 -0.80
CA GLY A 467 8.88 -4.39 -0.01
C GLY A 467 9.48 -5.58 -0.77
N MET A 468 8.85 -6.03 -1.86
CA MET A 468 9.30 -7.12 -2.71
C MET A 468 9.29 -6.74 -4.19
N HIS A 469 10.19 -7.33 -4.97
CA HIS A 469 10.26 -7.14 -6.42
C HIS A 469 9.16 -7.88 -7.20
N TRP A 470 8.55 -8.91 -6.59
CA TRP A 470 7.54 -9.74 -7.24
C TRP A 470 6.37 -8.93 -7.82
N SER A 471 5.92 -9.34 -9.00
CA SER A 471 4.69 -8.86 -9.61
C SER A 471 3.94 -10.02 -10.30
N PRO A 472 2.62 -9.90 -10.52
CA PRO A 472 1.88 -10.95 -11.22
C PRO A 472 2.43 -11.19 -12.63
N GLY A 473 2.59 -12.46 -12.98
CA GLY A 473 3.13 -12.93 -14.25
C GLY A 473 4.67 -12.97 -14.35
N SER A 474 5.41 -12.51 -13.33
CA SER A 474 6.88 -12.63 -13.29
C SER A 474 7.32 -13.96 -12.67
N GLU A 475 8.23 -14.67 -13.34
CA GLU A 475 9.00 -15.80 -12.79
C GLU A 475 10.01 -15.38 -11.71
N GLU A 476 10.23 -14.07 -11.50
CA GLU A 476 11.03 -13.55 -10.39
C GLU A 476 10.53 -14.17 -9.08
N ARG A 477 11.35 -15.08 -8.52
CA ARG A 477 11.12 -15.64 -7.19
C ARG A 477 11.06 -14.47 -6.21
N ALA A 478 10.14 -14.51 -5.25
CA ALA A 478 10.25 -13.62 -4.11
C ALA A 478 11.60 -13.90 -3.44
N SER A 479 12.52 -12.95 -3.55
CA SER A 479 13.81 -12.96 -2.87
C SER A 479 13.55 -13.16 -1.38
N GLY A 480 13.99 -14.29 -0.81
CA GLY A 480 13.71 -14.69 0.57
C GLY A 480 12.95 -16.01 0.74
N MET A 481 12.32 -16.54 -0.32
CA MET A 481 11.81 -17.92 -0.30
C MET A 481 13.01 -18.87 -0.48
N SER A 482 13.44 -19.54 0.59
CA SER A 482 14.54 -20.51 0.54
C SER A 482 14.23 -21.60 -0.50
N SER A 483 15.21 -21.89 -1.35
CA SER A 483 15.11 -22.90 -2.42
C SER A 483 15.41 -24.33 -1.95
N ASP A 484 15.62 -24.55 -0.66
CA ASP A 484 16.28 -25.77 -0.16
C ASP A 484 15.41 -26.74 0.63
N ASP A 485 14.16 -26.41 0.94
CA ASP A 485 13.30 -27.37 1.63
C ASP A 485 12.41 -28.08 0.60
N GLY A 486 12.93 -29.19 0.07
CA GLY A 486 12.18 -30.20 -0.71
C GLY A 486 11.03 -30.86 0.07
N ASP A 487 10.60 -30.28 1.20
CA ASP A 487 9.56 -30.73 2.09
C ASP A 487 8.51 -29.61 2.24
N GLY A 488 7.26 -29.90 1.87
CA GLY A 488 6.01 -29.24 2.30
C GLY A 488 6.04 -27.74 2.64
N ILE A 489 5.47 -26.94 1.74
CA ILE A 489 5.14 -25.51 1.94
C ILE A 489 4.24 -25.33 3.18
N SER A 490 4.73 -24.59 4.20
CA SER A 490 4.06 -24.37 5.50
C SER A 490 3.49 -22.94 5.63
N VAL A 491 2.54 -22.75 6.56
CA VAL A 491 2.00 -21.44 7.03
C VAL A 491 3.09 -20.40 7.31
N THR A 492 4.30 -20.84 7.66
CA THR A 492 5.50 -19.99 7.82
C THR A 492 5.83 -19.16 6.56
N ASN A 493 5.45 -19.60 5.37
CA ASN A 493 5.68 -18.84 4.13
C ASN A 493 4.72 -17.65 3.96
N LEU A 494 3.54 -17.65 4.60
CA LEU A 494 2.65 -16.48 4.58
C LEU A 494 3.24 -15.30 5.36
N VAL A 495 4.09 -15.57 6.36
CA VAL A 495 4.83 -14.53 7.10
C VAL A 495 5.77 -13.79 6.15
N SER A 496 6.41 -14.49 5.22
CA SER A 496 7.29 -13.87 4.21
C SER A 496 6.55 -13.00 3.20
N VAL A 497 5.24 -13.20 3.09
CA VAL A 497 4.34 -12.44 2.20
C VAL A 497 3.76 -11.20 2.91
N ASN A 498 4.02 -11.01 4.20
CA ASN A 498 3.41 -9.98 5.05
C ASN A 498 3.81 -8.53 4.68
N GLY A 499 4.77 -8.32 3.77
CA GLY A 499 5.19 -6.98 3.33
C GLY A 499 5.84 -6.12 4.42
N ALA A 500 5.98 -6.65 5.64
CA ALA A 500 6.82 -6.14 6.71
C ALA A 500 8.20 -6.81 6.64
N VAL A 501 9.22 -6.19 7.25
CA VAL A 501 10.55 -6.80 7.36
C VAL A 501 10.47 -7.97 8.32
N GLU A 502 10.86 -9.18 7.88
CA GLU A 502 10.84 -10.35 8.76
C GLU A 502 11.93 -10.27 9.85
N PRO A 503 11.64 -10.71 11.08
CA PRO A 503 12.69 -11.00 12.06
C PRO A 503 13.50 -12.22 11.59
N GLY A 504 14.82 -12.20 11.76
CA GLY A 504 15.68 -13.34 11.40
C GLY A 504 15.27 -14.62 12.15
N SER A 505 15.49 -15.78 11.52
CA SER A 505 15.09 -17.10 12.04
C SER A 505 15.73 -17.42 13.40
N SER A 506 15.02 -17.09 14.48
CA SER A 506 15.28 -17.62 15.83
C SER A 506 13.99 -17.61 16.66
N SER A 507 12.95 -18.29 16.16
CA SER A 507 11.91 -18.90 17.00
C SER A 507 11.07 -19.85 16.14
N ARG A 508 11.60 -21.06 15.92
CA ARG A 508 10.82 -22.18 15.34
C ARG A 508 9.82 -22.79 16.34
N ASN A 509 9.59 -22.18 17.51
CA ASN A 509 8.81 -22.75 18.62
C ASN A 509 7.73 -21.81 19.19
N SER A 510 7.10 -20.93 18.41
CA SER A 510 6.00 -20.09 18.96
C SER A 510 4.60 -20.74 18.90
N ARG A 511 4.46 -21.99 18.45
CA ARG A 511 3.16 -22.70 18.48
C ARG A 511 2.75 -23.20 19.88
N ASP A 512 3.64 -23.15 20.87
CA ASP A 512 3.37 -23.52 22.27
C ASP A 512 3.39 -22.34 23.25
N ASN A 513 3.02 -21.12 22.81
CA ASN A 513 2.78 -20.03 23.77
C ASN A 513 1.36 -20.10 24.34
N ASN A 514 1.12 -21.14 25.15
CA ASN A 514 0.20 -21.09 26.28
C ASN A 514 0.83 -20.25 27.42
N ASN A 515 1.44 -19.11 27.09
CA ASN A 515 1.95 -18.18 28.08
C ASN A 515 0.82 -17.20 28.42
N SER A 516 0.06 -17.57 29.45
CA SER A 516 -1.14 -16.89 29.95
C SER A 516 -0.94 -15.43 30.36
N ASN A 517 0.27 -14.86 30.23
CA ASN A 517 0.60 -13.52 30.69
C ASN A 517 0.78 -12.48 29.56
N ASN A 518 0.76 -12.86 28.28
CA ASN A 518 0.77 -11.92 27.14
C ASN A 518 -0.59 -11.78 26.43
N ASN A 519 -1.60 -12.58 26.82
CA ASN A 519 -2.95 -12.52 26.26
C ASN A 519 -3.76 -11.27 26.67
N ASP A 520 -3.27 -10.47 27.61
CA ASP A 520 -4.04 -9.36 28.19
C ASP A 520 -3.85 -7.99 27.48
N ARG A 521 -3.05 -7.92 26.41
CA ARG A 521 -2.90 -6.70 25.61
C ARG A 521 -3.43 -6.89 24.19
N ILE A 522 -4.72 -7.20 24.05
CA ILE A 522 -5.40 -7.00 22.77
C ILE A 522 -5.42 -5.49 22.50
N SER A 523 -4.63 -5.04 21.52
CA SER A 523 -4.58 -3.62 21.14
C SER A 523 -5.97 -3.13 20.70
N SER A 524 -6.24 -1.85 20.89
CA SER A 524 -7.48 -1.23 20.41
C SER A 524 -7.69 -1.44 18.89
N SER A 525 -6.59 -1.52 18.12
CA SER A 525 -6.59 -1.86 16.70
C SER A 525 -7.08 -3.28 16.43
N ARG A 526 -6.55 -4.29 17.14
CA ARG A 526 -6.96 -5.69 16.99
C ARG A 526 -8.45 -5.90 17.27
N ASN A 527 -9.00 -5.16 18.23
CA ASN A 527 -10.44 -5.18 18.53
C ASN A 527 -11.30 -4.66 17.35
N LYS A 528 -10.86 -3.61 16.64
CA LYS A 528 -11.55 -3.10 15.45
C LYS A 528 -11.53 -4.13 14.31
N ILE A 529 -10.38 -4.76 14.09
CA ILE A 529 -10.21 -5.81 13.07
C ILE A 529 -11.11 -7.01 13.39
N ASN A 530 -11.09 -7.49 14.64
CA ASN A 530 -11.96 -8.60 15.03
C ASN A 530 -13.45 -8.26 14.83
N ARG A 531 -13.87 -7.05 15.18
CA ARG A 531 -15.25 -6.57 14.94
C ARG A 531 -15.59 -6.52 13.45
N ALA A 532 -14.66 -6.07 12.60
CA ALA A 532 -14.86 -6.06 11.15
C ALA A 532 -15.01 -7.48 10.59
N ILE A 533 -14.22 -8.44 11.07
CA ILE A 533 -14.36 -9.86 10.75
C ILE A 533 -15.72 -10.39 11.21
N GLU A 534 -16.12 -10.14 12.46
CA GLU A 534 -17.43 -10.55 12.99
C GLU A 534 -18.59 -10.02 12.15
N LYS A 535 -18.52 -8.77 11.70
CA LYS A 535 -19.50 -8.20 10.77
C LYS A 535 -19.47 -8.85 9.38
N CYS A 536 -18.29 -9.24 8.88
CA CYS A 536 -18.21 -9.99 7.62
C CYS A 536 -18.92 -11.34 7.77
N MET A 537 -18.62 -12.06 8.86
CA MET A 537 -19.24 -13.34 9.21
C MET A 537 -20.75 -13.23 9.42
N ALA A 538 -21.21 -12.14 10.04
CA ALA A 538 -22.63 -11.84 10.24
C ALA A 538 -23.31 -11.22 9.01
N THR A 539 -22.58 -11.02 7.90
CA THR A 539 -23.08 -10.42 6.64
C THR A 539 -23.56 -8.97 6.76
N THR A 540 -23.06 -8.23 7.75
CA THR A 540 -23.43 -6.83 8.05
C THR A 540 -22.28 -5.83 7.83
N ALA A 541 -21.11 -6.29 7.39
CA ALA A 541 -19.95 -5.42 7.13
C ALA A 541 -20.25 -4.33 6.08
N THR A 542 -19.77 -3.11 6.36
CA THR A 542 -19.76 -1.97 5.44
C THR A 542 -18.52 -1.97 4.54
N VAL A 543 -18.43 -1.02 3.62
CA VAL A 543 -17.25 -0.81 2.76
C VAL A 543 -16.02 -0.52 3.61
N GLU A 544 -16.16 0.30 4.65
CA GLU A 544 -15.08 0.69 5.56
C GLU A 544 -14.60 -0.48 6.42
N ASP A 545 -15.52 -1.34 6.88
CA ASP A 545 -15.15 -2.56 7.63
C ASP A 545 -14.28 -3.48 6.77
N VAL A 546 -14.62 -3.67 5.48
CA VAL A 546 -13.85 -4.52 4.56
C VAL A 546 -12.53 -3.84 4.15
N ALA A 547 -12.53 -2.54 3.90
CA ALA A 547 -11.33 -1.78 3.55
C ALA A 547 -10.27 -1.83 4.68
N LEU A 548 -10.71 -1.74 5.94
CA LEU A 548 -9.85 -1.89 7.12
C LEU A 548 -9.11 -3.24 7.12
N LEU A 549 -9.73 -4.33 6.66
CA LEU A 549 -9.08 -5.63 6.60
C LEU A 549 -7.95 -5.66 5.56
N PHE A 550 -8.11 -4.96 4.43
CA PHE A 550 -7.06 -4.85 3.41
C PHE A 550 -5.85 -4.03 3.85
N GLU A 551 -6.02 -3.13 4.84
CA GLU A 551 -4.95 -2.33 5.42
C GLU A 551 -4.06 -3.10 6.41
N THR A 552 -4.48 -4.29 6.83
CA THR A 552 -3.77 -5.07 7.86
C THR A 552 -2.35 -5.47 7.44
N ARG A 553 -1.45 -5.43 8.43
CA ARG A 553 -0.03 -5.79 8.34
C ARG A 553 0.45 -6.45 9.64
N GLY A 554 1.53 -7.19 9.56
CA GLY A 554 2.11 -7.88 10.71
C GLY A 554 1.19 -8.94 11.28
N ASP A 555 1.13 -9.00 12.61
CA ASP A 555 0.27 -9.94 13.32
C ASP A 555 -1.22 -9.73 13.00
N ASP A 556 -1.63 -8.53 12.56
CA ASP A 556 -3.02 -8.25 12.15
C ASP A 556 -3.34 -8.93 10.80
N PHE A 557 -2.39 -8.94 9.87
CA PHE A 557 -2.49 -9.68 8.61
C PHE A 557 -2.56 -11.20 8.86
N ASP A 558 -1.68 -11.71 9.73
CA ASP A 558 -1.66 -13.14 10.10
C ASP A 558 -3.01 -13.56 10.73
N PHE A 559 -3.61 -12.67 11.52
CA PHE A 559 -4.92 -12.91 12.13
C PHE A 559 -6.06 -12.98 11.12
N VAL A 560 -6.12 -12.06 10.15
CA VAL A 560 -7.11 -12.12 9.07
C VAL A 560 -6.96 -13.43 8.29
N CYS A 561 -5.73 -13.81 7.92
CA CYS A 561 -5.46 -15.04 7.19
C CYS A 561 -5.89 -16.28 7.97
N SER A 562 -5.55 -16.36 9.26
CA SER A 562 -5.94 -17.51 10.10
C SER A 562 -7.46 -17.64 10.28
N LYS A 563 -8.20 -16.52 10.37
CA LYS A 563 -9.67 -16.55 10.42
C LYS A 563 -10.28 -17.01 9.10
N ALA A 564 -9.73 -16.56 7.98
CA ALA A 564 -10.17 -17.02 6.67
C ALA A 564 -9.89 -18.52 6.47
N ASP A 565 -8.73 -18.99 6.88
CA ASP A 565 -8.36 -20.41 6.74
C ASP A 565 -9.19 -21.31 7.66
N ALA A 566 -9.49 -20.86 8.88
CA ALA A 566 -10.41 -21.57 9.78
C ALA A 566 -11.81 -21.73 9.16
N LEU A 567 -12.35 -20.66 8.55
CA LEU A 567 -13.64 -20.73 7.85
C LEU A 567 -13.57 -21.66 6.63
N ARG A 568 -12.46 -21.64 5.88
CA ARG A 568 -12.24 -22.57 4.76
C ARG A 568 -12.22 -24.01 5.26
N GLN A 569 -11.54 -24.31 6.35
CA GLN A 569 -11.51 -25.65 6.94
C GLN A 569 -12.92 -26.10 7.37
N GLU A 570 -13.70 -25.23 8.00
CA GLU A 570 -15.08 -25.52 8.40
C GLU A 570 -15.97 -25.84 7.19
N GLN A 571 -15.85 -25.05 6.11
CA GLN A 571 -16.75 -25.13 4.96
C GLN A 571 -16.35 -26.19 3.92
N CYS A 572 -15.05 -26.47 3.79
CA CYS A 572 -14.47 -27.26 2.69
C CYS A 572 -13.59 -28.43 3.17
N GLY A 573 -13.17 -28.45 4.43
CA GLY A 573 -12.20 -29.42 4.93
C GLY A 573 -10.85 -29.33 4.20
N ASP A 574 -10.21 -30.48 4.01
CA ASP A 574 -8.91 -30.60 3.33
C ASP A 574 -9.04 -30.75 1.81
N ILE A 575 -10.26 -30.76 1.27
CA ILE A 575 -10.51 -30.92 -0.16
C ILE A 575 -10.13 -29.63 -0.90
N VAL A 576 -9.32 -29.78 -1.93
CA VAL A 576 -9.02 -28.73 -2.90
C VAL A 576 -9.41 -29.21 -4.29
N SER A 577 -10.27 -28.45 -4.96
CA SER A 577 -10.74 -28.82 -6.29
C SER A 577 -9.93 -28.21 -7.42
N TYR A 578 -10.03 -28.87 -8.58
CA TYR A 578 -9.48 -28.42 -9.85
C TYR A 578 -10.36 -28.96 -10.99
N VAL A 579 -10.25 -28.37 -12.18
CA VAL A 579 -11.01 -28.80 -13.37
C VAL A 579 -10.07 -29.10 -14.54
N ILE A 580 -10.47 -30.03 -15.42
CA ILE A 580 -9.81 -30.22 -16.70
C ILE A 580 -10.57 -29.41 -17.75
N ASN A 581 -9.94 -28.34 -18.23
CA ASN A 581 -10.57 -27.40 -19.13
C ASN A 581 -9.64 -26.91 -20.25
N ARG A 582 -10.27 -26.31 -21.26
CA ARG A 582 -9.59 -25.62 -22.35
C ARG A 582 -10.22 -24.25 -22.58
N ASN A 583 -9.37 -23.23 -22.71
CA ASN A 583 -9.79 -21.91 -23.17
C ASN A 583 -9.85 -21.90 -24.71
N ILE A 584 -10.99 -21.47 -25.26
CA ILE A 584 -11.18 -21.27 -26.70
C ILE A 584 -11.51 -19.80 -26.91
N ASN A 585 -10.47 -19.03 -27.23
CA ASN A 585 -10.64 -17.63 -27.61
C ASN A 585 -10.99 -17.55 -29.09
N TYR A 586 -12.27 -17.42 -29.43
CA TYR A 586 -12.75 -17.52 -30.81
C TYR A 586 -12.40 -16.29 -31.67
N THR A 587 -12.13 -15.14 -31.05
CA THR A 587 -11.55 -13.98 -31.75
C THR A 587 -10.75 -13.11 -30.77
N ASN A 588 -9.72 -12.45 -31.27
CA ASN A 588 -9.03 -11.37 -30.56
C ASN A 588 -9.40 -9.98 -31.11
N VAL A 589 -10.30 -9.88 -32.09
CA VAL A 589 -10.78 -8.61 -32.64
C VAL A 589 -11.89 -8.05 -31.76
N CYS A 590 -11.82 -6.77 -31.39
CA CYS A 590 -12.83 -6.11 -30.56
C CYS A 590 -13.05 -4.66 -30.99
N GLU A 591 -14.30 -4.21 -30.98
CA GLU A 591 -14.64 -2.79 -31.18
C GLU A 591 -14.43 -1.91 -29.93
N PHE A 592 -14.39 -2.51 -28.73
CA PHE A 592 -14.24 -1.77 -27.46
C PHE A 592 -12.77 -1.45 -27.15
N THR A 593 -12.54 -0.29 -26.52
CA THR A 593 -11.21 0.13 -26.07
C THR A 593 -11.04 -0.06 -24.57
N CYS A 594 -10.22 -1.05 -24.18
CA CYS A 594 -9.82 -1.26 -22.79
C CYS A 594 -8.36 -0.88 -22.61
N HIS A 595 -8.07 0.02 -21.67
CA HIS A 595 -6.71 0.54 -21.45
C HIS A 595 -5.76 -0.49 -20.82
N PHE A 596 -6.29 -1.60 -20.30
CA PHE A 596 -5.50 -2.68 -19.68
C PHE A 596 -5.31 -3.91 -20.59
N CYS A 597 -6.07 -4.03 -21.67
CA CYS A 597 -6.14 -5.28 -22.44
C CYS A 597 -5.07 -5.36 -23.52
N ALA A 598 -4.09 -6.25 -23.35
CA ALA A 598 -3.07 -6.55 -24.36
C ALA A 598 -3.55 -7.55 -25.43
N PHE A 599 -4.66 -8.27 -25.18
CA PHE A 599 -5.16 -9.34 -26.04
C PHE A 599 -5.96 -8.79 -27.25
N SER A 600 -6.85 -7.84 -26.99
CA SER A 600 -7.75 -7.26 -27.99
C SER A 600 -7.01 -6.54 -29.13
N LYS A 601 -7.59 -6.58 -30.33
CA LYS A 601 -7.17 -5.86 -31.55
C LYS A 601 -8.34 -5.02 -32.04
N GLY A 602 -8.21 -3.69 -31.96
CA GLY A 602 -9.21 -2.73 -32.42
C GLY A 602 -8.83 -2.05 -33.74
N LYS A 603 -9.59 -1.01 -34.15
CA LYS A 603 -9.38 -0.22 -35.39
C LYS A 603 -8.00 0.47 -35.51
N PHE A 604 -7.23 0.55 -34.42
CA PHE A 604 -5.91 1.19 -34.38
C PHE A 604 -4.75 0.17 -34.20
N GLY A 605 -5.02 -1.12 -34.36
CA GLY A 605 -4.14 -2.21 -33.90
C GLY A 605 -3.25 -2.85 -34.95
N GLU A 606 -2.56 -2.09 -35.81
CA GLU A 606 -1.50 -2.66 -36.67
C GLU A 606 -0.12 -2.74 -35.98
N GLU A 607 0.17 -1.95 -34.93
CA GLU A 607 1.58 -1.74 -34.52
C GLU A 607 2.02 -2.19 -33.11
N ALA A 608 1.14 -2.64 -32.19
CA ALA A 608 1.53 -2.76 -30.77
C ALA A 608 1.71 -4.18 -30.17
N THR A 609 1.40 -5.28 -30.87
CA THR A 609 1.46 -6.63 -30.26
C THR A 609 1.83 -7.73 -31.25
N ARG A 610 2.54 -8.78 -30.80
CA ARG A 610 3.02 -9.93 -31.62
C ARG A 610 1.92 -10.74 -32.34
N ASP A 611 0.71 -10.83 -31.78
CA ASP A 611 -0.33 -11.73 -32.29
C ASP A 611 -1.25 -11.01 -33.30
N LYS A 612 -1.39 -11.58 -34.51
CA LYS A 612 -2.24 -11.06 -35.59
C LYS A 612 -3.73 -11.13 -35.22
N PRO A 613 -4.58 -10.24 -35.78
CA PRO A 613 -6.02 -10.40 -35.66
C PRO A 613 -6.47 -11.74 -36.26
N TYR A 614 -7.35 -12.44 -35.56
CA TYR A 614 -7.90 -13.72 -36.01
C TYR A 614 -9.36 -13.89 -35.56
N CYS A 615 -10.11 -14.69 -36.31
CA CYS A 615 -11.45 -15.15 -35.99
C CYS A 615 -11.51 -16.64 -36.34
N LEU A 616 -11.83 -17.51 -35.38
CA LEU A 616 -11.94 -18.95 -35.58
C LEU A 616 -13.27 -19.27 -36.27
N ASP A 617 -13.25 -20.21 -37.21
CA ASP A 617 -14.46 -20.78 -37.77
C ASP A 617 -15.06 -21.87 -36.86
N SER A 618 -16.29 -22.28 -37.18
CA SER A 618 -17.01 -23.31 -36.43
C SER A 618 -16.31 -24.68 -36.46
N GLU A 619 -15.61 -25.02 -37.54
CA GLU A 619 -14.88 -26.28 -37.66
C GLU A 619 -13.71 -26.33 -36.67
N GLU A 620 -12.96 -25.23 -36.54
CA GLU A 620 -11.85 -25.12 -35.60
C GLU A 620 -12.31 -25.08 -34.14
N ILE A 621 -13.44 -24.42 -33.85
CA ILE A 621 -14.06 -24.47 -32.51
C ILE A 621 -14.48 -25.91 -32.15
N ALA A 622 -15.14 -26.60 -33.08
CA ALA A 622 -15.55 -27.99 -32.90
C ALA A 622 -14.33 -28.91 -32.72
N ARG A 623 -13.29 -28.74 -33.54
CA ARG A 623 -12.04 -29.51 -33.47
C ARG A 623 -11.33 -29.32 -32.13
N ARG A 624 -11.17 -28.07 -31.65
CA ARG A 624 -10.56 -27.77 -30.34
C ARG A 624 -11.38 -28.31 -29.18
N THR A 625 -12.70 -28.25 -29.28
CA THR A 625 -13.60 -28.82 -28.26
C THR A 625 -13.47 -30.34 -28.21
N LYS A 626 -13.43 -30.99 -29.37
CA LYS A 626 -13.18 -32.43 -29.49
C LYS A 626 -11.81 -32.81 -28.91
N GLU A 627 -10.76 -32.08 -29.26
CA GLU A 627 -9.41 -32.32 -28.75
C GLU A 627 -9.37 -32.22 -27.21
N ALA A 628 -10.03 -31.21 -26.62
CA ALA A 628 -10.14 -31.08 -25.17
C ALA A 628 -10.87 -32.27 -24.56
N TRP A 629 -11.98 -32.70 -25.17
CA TRP A 629 -12.72 -33.88 -24.73
C TRP A 629 -11.88 -35.16 -24.83
N ASP A 630 -11.10 -35.35 -25.89
CA ASP A 630 -10.27 -36.54 -26.04
C ASP A 630 -9.11 -36.55 -25.01
N LYS A 631 -8.75 -35.39 -24.46
CA LYS A 631 -7.75 -35.21 -23.39
C LYS A 631 -8.34 -35.21 -21.96
N GLY A 632 -9.62 -35.54 -21.79
CA GLY A 632 -10.24 -35.65 -20.46
C GLY A 632 -10.94 -34.39 -19.96
N ALA A 633 -10.99 -33.29 -20.74
CA ALA A 633 -11.66 -32.07 -20.32
C ALA A 633 -13.16 -32.25 -20.08
N THR A 634 -13.67 -31.64 -19.02
CA THR A 634 -15.10 -31.56 -18.71
C THR A 634 -15.70 -30.21 -19.05
N GLU A 635 -14.85 -29.23 -19.36
CA GLU A 635 -15.22 -27.84 -19.62
C GLU A 635 -14.45 -27.28 -20.82
N VAL A 636 -15.14 -26.52 -21.67
CA VAL A 636 -14.52 -25.49 -22.50
C VAL A 636 -14.96 -24.11 -22.04
N CYS A 637 -14.00 -23.23 -21.81
CA CYS A 637 -14.26 -21.83 -21.54
C CYS A 637 -14.13 -21.04 -22.85
N MET A 638 -15.22 -20.42 -23.33
CA MET A 638 -15.22 -19.71 -24.62
C MET A 638 -15.47 -18.21 -24.42
N GLN A 639 -14.54 -17.40 -24.89
CA GLN A 639 -14.58 -15.94 -24.78
C GLN A 639 -13.96 -15.30 -26.02
N GLY A 640 -14.27 -14.05 -26.30
CA GLY A 640 -13.64 -13.33 -27.40
C GLY A 640 -13.79 -11.82 -27.28
N GLY A 641 -13.15 -11.11 -28.20
CA GLY A 641 -13.51 -9.71 -28.44
C GLY A 641 -14.90 -9.59 -29.09
N ILE A 642 -15.50 -8.40 -28.98
CA ILE A 642 -16.75 -8.07 -29.67
C ILE A 642 -16.40 -7.67 -31.11
N HIS A 643 -16.39 -8.65 -32.02
CA HIS A 643 -16.11 -8.42 -33.44
C HIS A 643 -17.25 -7.58 -34.06
N PRO A 644 -16.96 -6.56 -34.90
CA PRO A 644 -17.99 -5.68 -35.48
C PRO A 644 -19.09 -6.43 -36.28
N ASP A 645 -18.73 -7.54 -36.91
CA ASP A 645 -19.65 -8.37 -37.69
C ASP A 645 -20.42 -9.41 -36.86
N PHE A 646 -20.13 -9.56 -35.57
CA PHE A 646 -20.84 -10.52 -34.74
C PHE A 646 -22.25 -10.01 -34.40
N THR A 647 -23.18 -10.95 -34.31
CA THR A 647 -24.53 -10.71 -33.81
C THR A 647 -24.89 -11.79 -32.80
N GLY A 648 -26.09 -11.73 -32.23
CA GLY A 648 -26.56 -12.77 -31.33
C GLY A 648 -26.57 -14.17 -31.95
N GLU A 649 -26.71 -14.28 -33.28
CA GLU A 649 -26.62 -15.55 -34.01
C GLU A 649 -25.21 -16.13 -33.99
N SER A 650 -24.18 -15.29 -34.09
CA SER A 650 -22.78 -15.74 -34.06
C SER A 650 -22.46 -16.52 -32.78
N TYR A 651 -22.92 -16.03 -31.62
CA TYR A 651 -22.71 -16.71 -30.35
C TYR A 651 -23.50 -18.03 -30.25
N LEU A 652 -24.71 -18.10 -30.83
CA LEU A 652 -25.47 -19.35 -30.93
C LEU A 652 -24.72 -20.37 -31.79
N ASP A 653 -24.10 -19.94 -32.88
CA ASP A 653 -23.33 -20.81 -33.77
C ASP A 653 -22.04 -21.32 -33.10
N PHE A 654 -21.37 -20.51 -32.28
CA PHE A 654 -20.23 -20.97 -31.49
C PHE A 654 -20.62 -22.05 -30.48
N LEU A 655 -21.79 -21.92 -29.82
CA LEU A 655 -22.30 -22.96 -28.93
C LEU A 655 -22.60 -24.26 -29.69
N LYS A 656 -23.28 -24.16 -30.84
CA LYS A 656 -23.57 -25.31 -31.71
C LYS A 656 -22.26 -26.00 -32.12
N ALA A 657 -21.26 -25.24 -32.56
CA ALA A 657 -19.95 -25.75 -32.95
C ALA A 657 -19.26 -26.53 -31.81
N ALA A 658 -19.24 -25.98 -30.60
CA ALA A 658 -18.69 -26.67 -29.43
C ALA A 658 -19.45 -27.98 -29.15
N LYS A 659 -20.78 -27.96 -29.22
CA LYS A 659 -21.63 -29.14 -29.03
C LYS A 659 -21.48 -30.18 -30.14
N THR A 660 -21.19 -29.77 -31.38
CA THR A 660 -20.83 -30.67 -32.48
C THR A 660 -19.50 -31.36 -32.20
N GLY A 661 -18.50 -30.64 -31.68
CA GLY A 661 -17.20 -31.21 -31.30
C GLY A 661 -17.29 -32.24 -30.17
N ALA A 662 -18.07 -31.94 -29.12
CA ALA A 662 -18.36 -32.86 -28.02
C ALA A 662 -19.71 -32.51 -27.35
N PRO A 663 -20.79 -33.29 -27.60
CA PRO A 663 -22.13 -32.99 -27.10
C PRO A 663 -22.23 -32.88 -25.56
N ASN A 664 -21.46 -33.71 -24.86
CA ASN A 664 -21.42 -33.79 -23.39
C ASN A 664 -20.46 -32.78 -22.75
N MET A 665 -19.74 -31.97 -23.52
CA MET A 665 -18.86 -30.94 -22.98
C MET A 665 -19.68 -29.85 -22.27
N HIS A 666 -19.28 -29.45 -21.07
CA HIS A 666 -19.83 -28.26 -20.44
C HIS A 666 -19.27 -27.01 -21.12
N VAL A 667 -20.16 -26.14 -21.60
CA VAL A 667 -19.77 -24.91 -22.28
C VAL A 667 -19.93 -23.74 -21.32
N HIS A 668 -18.81 -23.25 -20.80
CA HIS A 668 -18.72 -22.08 -19.95
C HIS A 668 -18.35 -20.87 -20.83
N ALA A 669 -19.33 -20.10 -21.29
CA ALA A 669 -19.08 -19.16 -22.37
C ALA A 669 -19.75 -17.80 -22.16
N PHE A 670 -19.13 -16.77 -22.73
CA PHE A 670 -19.62 -15.40 -22.85
C PHE A 670 -19.68 -14.61 -21.54
N SER A 671 -18.92 -13.51 -21.50
CA SER A 671 -19.05 -12.48 -20.48
C SER A 671 -20.42 -11.77 -20.56
N PRO A 672 -20.84 -11.09 -19.48
CA PRO A 672 -22.03 -10.24 -19.51
C PRO A 672 -22.03 -9.18 -20.62
N LEU A 673 -20.85 -8.72 -21.08
CA LEU A 673 -20.74 -7.81 -22.22
C LEU A 673 -21.15 -8.49 -23.54
N GLU A 674 -20.68 -9.72 -23.78
CA GLU A 674 -21.07 -10.53 -24.95
C GLU A 674 -22.58 -10.84 -24.94
N ILE A 675 -23.14 -11.15 -23.76
CA ILE A 675 -24.59 -11.37 -23.59
C ILE A 675 -25.40 -10.11 -23.94
N HIS A 676 -24.98 -8.96 -23.41
CA HIS A 676 -25.64 -7.69 -23.70
C HIS A 676 -25.59 -7.37 -25.19
N HIS A 677 -24.40 -7.43 -25.80
CA HIS A 677 -24.21 -7.21 -27.22
C HIS A 677 -25.06 -8.17 -28.09
N GLY A 678 -25.05 -9.47 -27.78
CA GLY A 678 -25.85 -10.47 -28.49
C GLY A 678 -27.36 -10.17 -28.43
N ALA A 679 -27.88 -9.87 -27.25
CA ALA A 679 -29.29 -9.51 -27.07
C ALA A 679 -29.67 -8.22 -27.83
N THR A 680 -28.84 -7.18 -27.73
CA THR A 680 -29.06 -5.90 -28.41
C THR A 680 -29.01 -6.04 -29.93
N SER A 681 -28.03 -6.78 -30.47
CA SER A 681 -27.88 -6.95 -31.93
C SER A 681 -29.06 -7.70 -32.59
N LEU A 682 -29.74 -8.59 -31.84
CA LEU A 682 -30.96 -9.27 -32.29
C LEU A 682 -32.24 -8.52 -31.90
N ASN A 683 -32.12 -7.40 -31.20
CA ASN A 683 -33.25 -6.62 -30.67
C ASN A 683 -34.22 -7.48 -29.82
N VAL A 684 -33.67 -8.31 -28.94
CA VAL A 684 -34.43 -9.17 -28.01
C VAL A 684 -34.09 -8.85 -26.55
N PRO A 685 -35.03 -9.07 -25.60
CA PRO A 685 -34.72 -8.92 -24.18
C PRO A 685 -33.60 -9.88 -23.74
N ILE A 686 -32.68 -9.41 -22.88
CA ILE A 686 -31.56 -10.22 -22.34
C ILE A 686 -32.03 -11.57 -21.78
N LYS A 687 -33.14 -11.58 -21.05
CA LYS A 687 -33.71 -12.81 -20.48
C LYS A 687 -34.11 -13.84 -21.53
N ASP A 688 -34.64 -13.40 -22.67
CA ASP A 688 -35.05 -14.29 -23.74
C ASP A 688 -33.85 -14.76 -24.55
N TYR A 689 -32.88 -13.88 -24.78
CA TYR A 689 -31.62 -14.26 -25.40
C TYR A 689 -30.85 -15.31 -24.58
N LEU A 690 -30.81 -15.16 -23.25
CA LEU A 690 -30.20 -16.15 -22.36
C LEU A 690 -30.90 -17.52 -22.44
N LYS A 691 -32.23 -17.57 -22.64
CA LYS A 691 -32.93 -18.84 -22.88
C LYS A 691 -32.51 -19.45 -24.22
N MET A 692 -32.41 -18.64 -25.28
CA MET A 692 -31.93 -19.09 -26.59
C MET A 692 -30.52 -19.71 -26.48
N LEU A 693 -29.60 -19.06 -25.76
CA LEU A 693 -28.26 -19.58 -25.52
C LEU A 693 -28.28 -20.89 -24.71
N LYS A 694 -29.13 -20.98 -23.69
CA LYS A 694 -29.31 -22.19 -22.89
C LYS A 694 -29.79 -23.36 -23.75
N ASP A 695 -30.80 -23.12 -24.59
CA ASP A 695 -31.35 -24.12 -25.51
C ASP A 695 -30.31 -24.56 -26.57
N ALA A 696 -29.42 -23.65 -26.98
CA ALA A 696 -28.29 -23.95 -27.86
C ALA A 696 -27.13 -24.70 -27.19
N GLY A 697 -27.18 -24.92 -25.87
CA GLY A 697 -26.22 -25.74 -25.14
C GLY A 697 -25.26 -24.98 -24.22
N LEU A 698 -25.51 -23.71 -23.92
CA LEU A 698 -24.78 -22.97 -22.89
C LEU A 698 -25.00 -23.61 -21.51
N GLY A 699 -23.91 -23.94 -20.82
CA GLY A 699 -23.96 -24.55 -19.48
C GLY A 699 -23.90 -23.54 -18.34
N SER A 700 -23.10 -22.48 -18.48
CA SER A 700 -22.89 -21.44 -17.46
C SER A 700 -22.21 -20.21 -18.06
N LEU A 701 -22.26 -19.07 -17.38
CA LEU A 701 -21.55 -17.86 -17.81
C LEU A 701 -20.29 -17.58 -16.95
N PRO A 702 -19.16 -17.20 -17.56
CA PRO A 702 -18.04 -16.62 -16.86
C PRO A 702 -18.38 -15.25 -16.28
N GLY A 703 -17.90 -15.02 -15.05
CA GLY A 703 -18.00 -13.72 -14.38
C GLY A 703 -17.01 -12.67 -14.87
N THR A 704 -16.49 -12.79 -16.09
CA THR A 704 -15.53 -11.85 -16.69
C THR A 704 -16.19 -10.54 -17.10
N ALA A 705 -15.41 -9.57 -17.59
CA ALA A 705 -15.86 -8.19 -17.85
C ALA A 705 -16.37 -7.39 -16.62
N ALA A 706 -16.35 -8.02 -15.44
CA ALA A 706 -16.59 -7.36 -14.17
C ALA A 706 -15.48 -6.37 -13.84
N GLU A 707 -14.23 -6.71 -14.18
CA GLU A 707 -13.01 -5.97 -13.83
C GLU A 707 -13.04 -5.56 -12.35
N VAL A 708 -13.45 -4.33 -12.06
CA VAL A 708 -13.88 -3.85 -10.74
C VAL A 708 -15.29 -3.27 -10.86
N LEU A 709 -16.17 -3.58 -9.90
CA LEU A 709 -17.55 -3.08 -9.84
C LEU A 709 -17.56 -1.75 -9.06
N ASP A 710 -16.85 -0.78 -9.63
CA ASP A 710 -16.78 0.60 -9.17
C ASP A 710 -16.65 1.51 -10.40
N ASP A 711 -17.69 2.28 -10.71
CA ASP A 711 -17.75 3.03 -11.98
C ASP A 711 -16.66 4.10 -12.10
N ALA A 712 -16.12 4.60 -10.98
CA ALA A 712 -14.97 5.49 -11.00
C ALA A 712 -13.73 4.80 -11.62
N VAL A 713 -13.48 3.54 -11.24
CA VAL A 713 -12.40 2.73 -11.80
C VAL A 713 -12.71 2.35 -13.25
N ARG A 714 -13.95 1.96 -13.55
CA ARG A 714 -14.36 1.56 -14.92
C ARG A 714 -14.18 2.70 -15.92
N GLN A 715 -14.48 3.94 -15.51
CA GLN A 715 -14.27 5.13 -16.33
C GLN A 715 -12.80 5.32 -16.73
N GLU A 716 -11.86 4.88 -15.90
CA GLU A 716 -10.43 4.96 -16.20
C GLU A 716 -9.92 3.82 -17.06
N ILE A 717 -10.44 2.60 -16.88
CA ILE A 717 -9.84 1.39 -17.48
C ILE A 717 -10.62 0.88 -18.71
N CYS A 718 -11.93 1.10 -18.77
CA CYS A 718 -12.81 0.63 -19.86
C CYS A 718 -14.12 1.43 -19.93
N PRO A 719 -14.08 2.74 -20.27
CA PRO A 719 -15.26 3.60 -20.24
C PRO A 719 -16.36 3.19 -21.24
N ASP A 720 -16.02 2.46 -22.29
CA ASP A 720 -16.97 2.05 -23.33
C ASP A 720 -17.74 0.76 -22.96
N LYS A 721 -17.29 0.00 -21.94
CA LYS A 721 -17.96 -1.25 -21.52
C LYS A 721 -19.21 -0.94 -20.68
N LEU A 722 -19.98 -1.99 -20.35
CA LEU A 722 -21.08 -1.92 -19.39
C LEU A 722 -20.66 -1.21 -18.09
N ASN A 723 -21.55 -0.45 -17.45
CA ASN A 723 -21.34 0.00 -16.08
C ASN A 723 -21.60 -1.13 -15.06
N SER A 724 -21.38 -0.84 -13.77
CA SER A 724 -21.53 -1.85 -12.71
C SER A 724 -22.96 -2.37 -12.58
N GLU A 725 -23.98 -1.51 -12.70
CA GLU A 725 -25.39 -1.89 -12.59
C GLU A 725 -25.83 -2.76 -13.78
N GLU A 726 -25.41 -2.40 -14.99
CA GLU A 726 -25.68 -3.17 -16.21
C GLU A 726 -25.07 -4.58 -16.13
N TRP A 727 -23.82 -4.69 -15.67
CA TRP A 727 -23.17 -5.97 -15.45
C TRP A 727 -23.95 -6.84 -14.45
N LEU A 728 -24.32 -6.26 -13.30
CA LEU A 728 -25.10 -6.96 -12.26
C LEU A 728 -26.48 -7.39 -12.79
N SER A 729 -27.14 -6.57 -13.60
CA SER A 729 -28.45 -6.85 -14.20
C SER A 729 -28.41 -8.04 -15.16
N VAL A 730 -27.37 -8.14 -16.00
CA VAL A 730 -27.17 -9.28 -16.89
C VAL A 730 -26.98 -10.57 -16.10
N VAL A 731 -26.11 -10.56 -15.08
CA VAL A 731 -25.85 -11.74 -14.24
C VAL A 731 -27.10 -12.16 -13.45
N LYS A 732 -27.82 -11.19 -12.89
CA LYS A 732 -29.12 -11.43 -12.24
C LYS A 732 -30.12 -12.08 -13.20
N SER A 733 -30.18 -11.61 -14.44
CA SER A 733 -31.03 -12.19 -15.49
C SER A 733 -30.65 -13.63 -15.82
N ALA A 734 -29.35 -13.94 -15.88
CA ALA A 734 -28.84 -15.30 -16.08
C ALA A 734 -29.30 -16.25 -14.95
N HIS A 735 -29.17 -15.81 -13.70
CA HIS A 735 -29.61 -16.60 -12.55
C HIS A 735 -31.13 -16.85 -12.57
N GLN A 736 -31.93 -15.87 -12.98
CA GLN A 736 -33.40 -16.00 -13.09
C GLN A 736 -33.85 -17.00 -14.15
N VAL A 737 -33.04 -17.30 -15.17
CA VAL A 737 -33.32 -18.35 -16.16
C VAL A 737 -32.63 -19.68 -15.82
N GLY A 738 -32.04 -19.76 -14.63
CA GLY A 738 -31.39 -20.95 -14.09
C GLY A 738 -30.00 -21.23 -14.69
N ILE A 739 -29.33 -20.22 -15.25
CA ILE A 739 -27.93 -20.32 -15.67
C ILE A 739 -27.07 -19.88 -14.48
N LYS A 740 -26.15 -20.72 -14.04
CA LYS A 740 -25.19 -20.38 -12.98
C LYS A 740 -24.04 -19.56 -13.55
N THR A 741 -23.41 -18.75 -12.70
CA THR A 741 -22.25 -17.95 -13.09
C THR A 741 -21.06 -18.14 -12.16
N THR A 742 -19.89 -17.81 -12.66
CA THR A 742 -18.69 -17.57 -11.85
C THR A 742 -18.59 -16.06 -11.59
N SER A 743 -17.68 -15.61 -10.72
CA SER A 743 -17.43 -14.18 -10.47
C SER A 743 -15.93 -13.90 -10.46
N THR A 744 -15.52 -12.75 -11.01
CA THR A 744 -14.10 -12.40 -11.12
C THR A 744 -13.86 -10.98 -10.65
N ILE A 745 -12.65 -10.71 -10.16
CA ILE A 745 -12.15 -9.34 -9.95
C ILE A 745 -10.77 -9.21 -10.58
N MET A 746 -10.59 -8.26 -11.51
CA MET A 746 -9.25 -7.85 -11.95
C MET A 746 -8.80 -6.72 -11.05
N PHE A 747 -7.73 -6.93 -10.27
CA PHE A 747 -7.35 -5.98 -9.22
C PHE A 747 -5.87 -5.63 -9.19
N GLY A 748 -5.58 -4.49 -8.56
CA GLY A 748 -4.25 -3.95 -8.28
C GLY A 748 -3.61 -3.18 -9.43
N HIS A 749 -4.45 -2.56 -10.24
CA HIS A 749 -4.09 -1.55 -11.24
C HIS A 749 -4.24 -0.14 -10.64
N VAL A 750 -5.22 0.63 -11.12
CA VAL A 750 -5.63 1.97 -10.63
C VAL A 750 -6.64 1.92 -9.47
N ASP A 751 -7.21 0.75 -9.18
CA ASP A 751 -8.34 0.51 -8.28
C ASP A 751 -7.98 0.42 -6.79
N SER A 752 -6.70 0.59 -6.51
CA SER A 752 -6.11 0.23 -5.23
C SER A 752 -5.98 1.38 -4.25
N GLU A 753 -6.13 2.63 -4.70
CA GLU A 753 -5.71 3.83 -3.97
C GLU A 753 -6.47 4.08 -2.66
N THR A 754 -7.48 3.26 -2.31
CA THR A 754 -8.17 3.28 -1.00
C THR A 754 -8.68 1.92 -0.50
N HIS A 755 -8.40 0.78 -1.16
CA HIS A 755 -9.08 -0.52 -0.95
C HIS A 755 -10.63 -0.50 -1.04
N VAL A 756 -11.24 0.68 -1.22
CA VAL A 756 -12.68 0.91 -1.27
C VAL A 756 -13.30 0.22 -2.47
N SER A 757 -12.66 0.30 -3.64
CA SER A 757 -13.19 -0.31 -4.86
C SER A 757 -13.22 -1.84 -4.78
N TRP A 758 -12.22 -2.45 -4.13
CA TRP A 758 -12.22 -3.89 -3.82
C TRP A 758 -13.34 -4.27 -2.89
N SER A 759 -13.54 -3.46 -1.85
CA SER A 759 -14.60 -3.64 -0.86
C SER A 759 -15.99 -3.54 -1.49
N LYS A 760 -16.25 -2.50 -2.31
CA LYS A 760 -17.49 -2.34 -3.07
C LYS A 760 -17.76 -3.55 -3.96
N HIS A 761 -16.74 -4.04 -4.67
CA HIS A 761 -16.88 -5.21 -5.55
C HIS A 761 -17.31 -6.45 -4.76
N LEU A 762 -16.62 -6.80 -3.66
CA LEU A 762 -16.97 -7.95 -2.83
C LEU A 762 -18.39 -7.83 -2.25
N LEU A 763 -18.77 -6.64 -1.79
CA LEU A 763 -20.11 -6.40 -1.26
C LEU A 763 -21.22 -6.46 -2.32
N ALA A 764 -20.94 -6.03 -3.57
CA ALA A 764 -21.86 -6.14 -4.69
C ALA A 764 -22.11 -7.62 -5.06
N LEU A 765 -21.05 -8.44 -5.10
CA LEU A 765 -21.19 -9.88 -5.31
C LEU A 765 -21.95 -10.57 -4.19
N ARG A 766 -21.68 -10.19 -2.92
CA ARG A 766 -22.42 -10.68 -1.75
C ARG A 766 -23.92 -10.44 -1.92
N GLU A 767 -24.32 -9.21 -2.27
CA GLU A 767 -25.73 -8.87 -2.37
C GLU A 767 -26.41 -9.54 -3.56
N LEU A 768 -25.77 -9.55 -4.73
CA LEU A 768 -26.26 -10.29 -5.89
C LEU A 768 -26.50 -11.77 -5.57
N HIS A 769 -25.58 -12.42 -4.87
CA HIS A 769 -25.73 -13.83 -4.50
C HIS A 769 -26.80 -14.05 -3.43
N ARG A 770 -26.98 -13.14 -2.47
CA ARG A 770 -28.10 -13.24 -1.52
C ARG A 770 -29.46 -13.21 -2.21
N GLU A 771 -29.58 -12.38 -3.26
CA GLU A 771 -30.81 -12.29 -4.03
C GLU A 771 -31.07 -13.52 -4.93
N THR A 772 -30.01 -14.14 -5.46
CA THR A 772 -30.14 -15.06 -6.60
C THR A 772 -29.58 -16.46 -6.39
N ASN A 773 -28.69 -16.65 -5.41
CA ASN A 773 -27.98 -17.90 -5.11
C ASN A 773 -27.34 -18.56 -6.37
N GLY A 774 -26.85 -17.73 -7.30
CA GLY A 774 -26.44 -18.15 -8.65
C GLY A 774 -24.94 -18.19 -8.91
N ILE A 775 -24.13 -17.53 -8.07
CA ILE A 775 -22.66 -17.52 -8.18
C ILE A 775 -22.08 -18.81 -7.61
N THR A 776 -21.20 -19.47 -8.36
CA THR A 776 -20.58 -20.75 -8.02
C THR A 776 -19.17 -20.62 -7.46
N GLU A 777 -18.42 -19.62 -7.90
CA GLU A 777 -17.04 -19.36 -7.49
C GLU A 777 -16.70 -17.87 -7.53
N PHE A 778 -15.68 -17.50 -6.77
CA PHE A 778 -14.99 -16.22 -6.86
C PHE A 778 -13.54 -16.43 -7.29
N VAL A 779 -13.13 -15.69 -8.32
CA VAL A 779 -11.80 -15.81 -8.96
C VAL A 779 -11.08 -14.46 -8.94
N PRO A 780 -10.16 -14.26 -7.99
CA PRO A 780 -9.24 -13.13 -8.01
C PRO A 780 -8.25 -13.22 -9.17
N LEU A 781 -8.17 -12.16 -9.96
CA LEU A 781 -7.31 -12.06 -11.14
C LEU A 781 -6.34 -10.88 -10.96
N PRO A 782 -5.14 -11.09 -10.39
CA PRO A 782 -4.20 -9.99 -10.23
C PRO A 782 -3.77 -9.42 -11.60
N PHE A 783 -3.66 -8.09 -11.66
CA PHE A 783 -3.29 -7.36 -12.87
C PHE A 783 -1.85 -7.66 -13.31
N VAL A 784 -1.67 -8.05 -14.58
CA VAL A 784 -0.36 -8.32 -15.20
C VAL A 784 -0.02 -7.16 -16.12
N HIS A 785 1.09 -6.48 -15.85
CA HIS A 785 1.33 -5.13 -16.38
C HIS A 785 2.17 -5.05 -17.65
N PHE A 786 2.96 -6.10 -17.99
CA PHE A 786 4.07 -6.02 -18.95
C PHE A 786 3.72 -5.49 -20.35
N LYS A 787 2.47 -5.68 -20.79
CA LYS A 787 1.95 -5.23 -22.09
C LYS A 787 0.65 -4.44 -21.98
N ALA A 788 0.31 -3.96 -20.79
CA ALA A 788 -0.91 -3.21 -20.56
C ALA A 788 -0.70 -1.73 -20.93
N PRO A 789 -1.48 -1.17 -21.88
CA PRO A 789 -1.29 0.23 -22.33
C PRO A 789 -1.35 1.27 -21.21
N ILE A 790 -2.20 1.06 -20.20
CA ILE A 790 -2.33 1.97 -19.05
C ILE A 790 -1.06 2.00 -18.17
N TYR A 791 -0.35 0.88 -18.09
CA TYR A 791 0.92 0.79 -17.39
C TYR A 791 2.04 1.45 -18.20
N GLU A 792 2.11 1.20 -19.51
CA GLU A 792 3.11 1.82 -20.40
C GLU A 792 2.98 3.36 -20.42
N LYS A 793 1.76 3.88 -20.23
CA LYS A 793 1.48 5.32 -20.06
C LYS A 793 1.79 5.86 -18.65
N GLY A 794 2.35 5.06 -17.74
CA GLY A 794 2.68 5.46 -16.37
C GLY A 794 1.48 5.69 -15.45
N ARG A 795 0.28 5.23 -15.84
CA ARG A 795 -0.98 5.50 -15.13
C ARG A 795 -1.45 4.37 -14.21
N ALA A 796 -0.78 3.22 -14.22
CA ALA A 796 -1.13 2.08 -13.35
C ALA A 796 0.09 1.55 -12.59
N ARG A 797 -0.16 0.85 -11.48
CA ARG A 797 0.86 0.07 -10.76
C ARG A 797 1.27 -1.17 -11.57
N LYS A 798 2.32 -1.86 -11.13
CA LYS A 798 2.79 -3.15 -11.69
C LYS A 798 1.87 -4.35 -11.40
N GLY A 799 0.68 -4.11 -10.86
CA GLY A 799 -0.17 -5.15 -10.28
C GLY A 799 -0.10 -5.15 -8.74
N PRO A 800 -0.94 -5.96 -8.08
CA PRO A 800 -0.96 -6.06 -6.63
C PRO A 800 0.34 -6.65 -6.08
N THR A 801 0.62 -6.40 -4.81
CA THR A 801 1.69 -7.09 -4.07
C THR A 801 1.26 -8.51 -3.68
N MET A 802 2.20 -9.37 -3.26
CA MET A 802 1.83 -10.69 -2.74
C MET A 802 0.89 -10.57 -1.51
N ARG A 803 1.15 -9.62 -0.60
CA ARG A 803 0.30 -9.31 0.56
C ARG A 803 -1.14 -9.01 0.12
N GLU A 804 -1.31 -8.13 -0.86
CA GLU A 804 -2.61 -7.77 -1.42
C GLU A 804 -3.31 -8.97 -2.05
N CYS A 805 -2.56 -9.85 -2.74
CA CYS A 805 -3.13 -11.07 -3.30
C CYS A 805 -3.64 -12.00 -2.20
N VAL A 806 -2.86 -12.24 -1.14
CA VAL A 806 -3.30 -13.07 -0.01
C VAL A 806 -4.55 -12.49 0.64
N LEU A 807 -4.55 -11.18 0.92
CA LEU A 807 -5.70 -10.51 1.53
C LEU A 807 -6.95 -10.55 0.64
N MET A 808 -6.82 -10.42 -0.67
CA MET A 808 -7.97 -10.55 -1.59
C MET A 808 -8.65 -11.92 -1.46
N HIS A 809 -7.89 -13.00 -1.33
CA HIS A 809 -8.45 -14.35 -1.15
C HIS A 809 -9.01 -14.55 0.26
N ALA A 810 -8.27 -14.12 1.30
CA ALA A 810 -8.68 -14.27 2.70
C ALA A 810 -9.95 -13.46 3.00
N ILE A 811 -10.00 -12.21 2.56
CA ILE A 811 -11.17 -11.34 2.75
C ILE A 811 -12.32 -11.79 1.85
N GLY A 812 -12.05 -12.25 0.63
CA GLY A 812 -13.05 -12.90 -0.21
C GLY A 812 -13.75 -14.05 0.52
N ARG A 813 -13.00 -14.91 1.24
CA ARG A 813 -13.56 -15.98 2.09
C ARG A 813 -14.44 -15.43 3.20
N LEU A 814 -13.98 -14.43 3.94
CA LEU A 814 -14.71 -13.87 5.07
C LEU A 814 -15.99 -13.12 4.65
N VAL A 815 -15.99 -12.48 3.47
CA VAL A 815 -17.14 -11.71 2.97
C VAL A 815 -18.15 -12.58 2.24
N LEU A 816 -17.69 -13.52 1.41
CA LEU A 816 -18.53 -14.30 0.49
C LEU A 816 -18.85 -15.71 1.02
N GLY A 817 -17.97 -16.29 1.83
CA GLY A 817 -18.15 -17.62 2.42
C GLY A 817 -19.42 -17.74 3.27
N PRO A 818 -19.74 -16.80 4.18
CA PRO A 818 -20.95 -16.89 5.02
C PRO A 818 -22.27 -16.90 4.26
N ILE A 819 -22.31 -16.34 3.04
CA ILE A 819 -23.52 -16.32 2.19
C ILE A 819 -23.61 -17.47 1.20
N GLY A 820 -22.63 -18.40 1.19
CA GLY A 820 -22.69 -19.61 0.38
C GLY A 820 -21.78 -19.67 -0.85
N ILE A 821 -21.03 -18.61 -1.17
CA ILE A 821 -19.98 -18.67 -2.20
C ILE A 821 -18.75 -19.29 -1.56
N LYS A 822 -18.72 -20.62 -1.53
CA LYS A 822 -17.68 -21.39 -0.85
C LYS A 822 -16.42 -21.59 -1.68
N ASN A 823 -16.47 -21.40 -2.99
CA ASN A 823 -15.36 -21.73 -3.86
C ASN A 823 -14.55 -20.49 -4.23
N ILE A 824 -13.29 -20.49 -3.81
CA ILE A 824 -12.35 -19.40 -4.08
C ILE A 824 -11.12 -19.98 -4.78
N GLN A 825 -10.93 -19.54 -6.01
CA GLN A 825 -9.92 -20.05 -6.92
C GLN A 825 -8.60 -19.29 -6.81
N ALA A 826 -7.49 -20.01 -6.66
CA ALA A 826 -6.14 -19.49 -6.81
C ALA A 826 -5.71 -19.54 -8.29
N SER A 827 -5.60 -18.38 -8.95
CA SER A 827 -5.24 -18.29 -10.37
C SER A 827 -3.74 -18.48 -10.60
N TRP A 828 -3.28 -19.74 -10.67
CA TRP A 828 -1.87 -20.08 -10.90
C TRP A 828 -1.25 -19.48 -12.18
N PRO A 829 -1.95 -19.24 -13.31
CA PRO A 829 -1.31 -18.67 -14.51
C PRO A 829 -0.80 -17.23 -14.31
N LYS A 830 -1.38 -16.50 -13.34
CA LYS A 830 -0.98 -15.14 -12.99
C LYS A 830 0.00 -15.10 -11.82
N MET A 831 -0.08 -16.09 -10.93
CA MET A 831 0.62 -16.07 -9.64
C MET A 831 1.85 -16.99 -9.61
N GLY A 832 1.91 -17.98 -10.49
CA GLY A 832 2.85 -19.09 -10.44
C GLY A 832 2.34 -20.22 -9.51
N PRO A 833 2.67 -21.50 -9.81
CA PRO A 833 2.21 -22.64 -9.02
C PRO A 833 2.59 -22.56 -7.53
N SER A 834 3.84 -22.16 -7.22
CA SER A 834 4.31 -22.07 -5.84
C SER A 834 3.52 -21.06 -5.00
N PHE A 835 3.23 -19.89 -5.55
CA PHE A 835 2.46 -18.89 -4.82
C PHE A 835 0.96 -19.24 -4.74
N ALA A 836 0.40 -19.85 -5.79
CA ALA A 836 -0.97 -20.38 -5.74
C ALA A 836 -1.15 -21.42 -4.62
N SER A 837 -0.15 -22.27 -4.38
CA SER A 837 -0.15 -23.21 -3.26
C SER A 837 -0.20 -22.52 -1.89
N ASN A 838 0.44 -21.36 -1.72
CA ASN A 838 0.41 -20.62 -0.45
C ASN A 838 -1.00 -20.12 -0.11
N LEU A 839 -1.81 -19.80 -1.12
CA LEU A 839 -3.18 -19.32 -0.93
C LEU A 839 -4.13 -20.36 -0.32
N LEU A 840 -3.79 -21.66 -0.41
CA LEU A 840 -4.54 -22.75 0.23
C LEU A 840 -4.53 -22.69 1.76
N PHE A 841 -3.67 -21.84 2.33
CA PHE A 841 -3.60 -21.52 3.76
C PHE A 841 -4.19 -20.14 4.08
N ALA A 842 -4.83 -19.48 3.10
CA ALA A 842 -5.39 -18.14 3.22
C ALA A 842 -6.83 -18.07 2.67
N GLY A 843 -7.58 -19.16 2.77
CA GLY A 843 -9.01 -19.20 2.44
C GLY A 843 -9.38 -19.79 1.08
N CYS A 844 -8.41 -20.13 0.23
CA CYS A 844 -8.66 -20.83 -1.04
C CYS A 844 -8.97 -22.32 -0.84
N ASN A 845 -9.81 -22.85 -1.73
CA ASN A 845 -10.15 -24.27 -1.80
C ASN A 845 -10.22 -24.79 -3.24
N ASP A 846 -9.77 -24.00 -4.22
CA ASP A 846 -9.75 -24.37 -5.62
C ASP A 846 -8.49 -23.80 -6.29
N VAL A 847 -7.87 -24.57 -7.18
CA VAL A 847 -6.65 -24.16 -7.93
C VAL A 847 -6.94 -23.97 -9.43
N GLY A 848 -8.22 -23.99 -9.81
CA GLY A 848 -8.68 -23.71 -11.17
C GLY A 848 -8.40 -24.84 -12.16
N GLY A 849 -8.24 -24.42 -13.42
CA GLY A 849 -8.05 -25.31 -14.55
C GLY A 849 -6.62 -25.79 -14.72
N VAL A 850 -6.44 -27.02 -15.24
CA VAL A 850 -5.14 -27.46 -15.77
C VAL A 850 -4.78 -26.76 -17.10
N LEU A 851 -5.77 -26.17 -17.78
CA LEU A 851 -5.65 -25.32 -18.98
C LEU A 851 -4.89 -25.97 -20.16
N MET A 852 -5.61 -26.40 -21.18
CA MET A 852 -5.01 -26.85 -22.46
C MET A 852 -4.84 -25.67 -23.43
N ASN A 853 -3.87 -24.79 -23.15
CA ASN A 853 -3.54 -23.49 -23.78
C ASN A 853 -4.15 -22.25 -23.09
N GLU A 854 -3.31 -21.44 -22.44
CA GLU A 854 -3.64 -20.11 -21.90
C GLU A 854 -3.03 -18.97 -22.74
N SER A 855 -3.86 -18.25 -23.52
CA SER A 855 -3.38 -17.23 -24.46
C SER A 855 -3.52 -15.77 -23.98
N ILE A 856 -4.45 -15.48 -23.05
CA ILE A 856 -4.74 -14.10 -22.61
C ILE A 856 -3.65 -13.61 -21.66
N THR A 857 -3.35 -14.40 -20.63
CA THR A 857 -2.32 -14.09 -19.63
C THR A 857 -0.93 -14.05 -20.27
N ARG A 858 -0.71 -14.89 -21.30
CA ARG A 858 0.48 -14.85 -22.16
C ARG A 858 0.55 -13.56 -22.99
N ALA A 859 -0.55 -13.13 -23.60
CA ALA A 859 -0.59 -11.88 -24.37
C ALA A 859 -0.29 -10.66 -23.47
N ALA A 860 -0.66 -10.72 -22.19
CA ALA A 860 -0.27 -9.73 -21.19
C ALA A 860 1.21 -9.80 -20.78
N GLY A 861 1.95 -10.82 -21.22
CA GLY A 861 3.39 -10.99 -21.00
C GLY A 861 3.78 -11.89 -19.83
N SER A 862 2.87 -12.71 -19.29
CA SER A 862 3.21 -13.69 -18.24
C SER A 862 4.23 -14.71 -18.73
N THR A 863 5.15 -15.09 -17.84
CA THR A 863 6.15 -16.14 -18.06
C THR A 863 5.66 -17.52 -17.63
N PHE A 864 4.59 -17.59 -16.82
CA PHE A 864 4.05 -18.87 -16.34
C PHE A 864 3.34 -19.68 -17.44
N GLY A 865 3.51 -21.01 -17.37
CA GLY A 865 3.22 -22.00 -18.42
C GLY A 865 1.84 -21.93 -19.09
N GLN A 866 1.78 -22.47 -20.32
CA GLN A 866 0.57 -22.51 -21.17
C GLN A 866 -0.33 -23.71 -20.87
N GLU A 867 0.24 -24.73 -20.23
CA GLU A 867 -0.43 -25.96 -19.82
C GLU A 867 0.14 -26.41 -18.47
N PHE A 868 -0.74 -26.88 -17.60
CA PHE A 868 -0.42 -27.68 -16.43
C PHE A 868 -1.06 -29.05 -16.66
N ASN A 869 -0.47 -30.14 -16.21
CA ASN A 869 -1.14 -31.44 -16.37
C ASN A 869 -1.81 -31.90 -15.06
N VAL A 870 -2.66 -32.93 -15.16
CA VAL A 870 -3.43 -33.45 -14.02
C VAL A 870 -2.50 -33.95 -12.91
N VAL A 871 -1.42 -34.63 -13.25
CA VAL A 871 -0.47 -35.20 -12.29
C VAL A 871 0.26 -34.09 -11.53
N GLU A 872 0.69 -33.04 -12.22
CA GLU A 872 1.31 -31.86 -11.60
C GLU A 872 0.36 -31.12 -10.67
N MET A 873 -0.92 -30.98 -11.07
CA MET A 873 -1.96 -30.35 -10.27
C MET A 873 -2.26 -31.13 -8.99
N GLU A 874 -2.46 -32.44 -9.10
CA GLU A 874 -2.68 -33.28 -7.93
C GLU A 874 -1.46 -33.31 -7.02
N ALA A 875 -0.25 -33.33 -7.59
CA ALA A 875 0.99 -33.29 -6.80
C ALA A 875 1.16 -31.94 -6.09
N LEU A 876 0.80 -30.82 -6.72
CA LEU A 876 0.79 -29.49 -6.08
C LEU A 876 -0.16 -29.47 -4.88
N ILE A 877 -1.38 -29.95 -5.04
CA ILE A 877 -2.37 -30.03 -3.97
C ILE A 877 -1.89 -30.95 -2.84
N THR A 878 -1.38 -32.13 -3.20
CA THR A 878 -0.89 -33.12 -2.23
C THR A 878 0.30 -32.60 -1.43
N ARG A 879 1.26 -31.92 -2.07
CA ARG A 879 2.42 -31.29 -1.40
C ARG A 879 2.02 -30.18 -0.43
N ALA A 880 0.86 -29.55 -0.64
CA ALA A 880 0.28 -28.57 0.29
C ALA A 880 -0.45 -29.24 1.48
N GLY A 881 -0.44 -30.58 1.59
CA GLY A 881 -1.15 -31.31 2.64
C GLY A 881 -2.68 -31.25 2.47
N ARG A 882 -3.16 -31.30 1.23
CA ARG A 882 -4.58 -31.24 0.86
C ARG A 882 -4.96 -32.43 -0.03
N VAL A 883 -6.25 -32.69 -0.17
CA VAL A 883 -6.81 -33.79 -0.95
C VAL A 883 -7.33 -33.27 -2.30
N PRO A 884 -6.74 -33.67 -3.44
CA PRO A 884 -7.21 -33.23 -4.75
C PRO A 884 -8.59 -33.82 -5.08
N ARG A 885 -9.45 -33.00 -5.68
CA ARG A 885 -10.76 -33.44 -6.20
C ARG A 885 -11.03 -32.85 -7.58
N LEU A 886 -11.17 -33.72 -8.59
CA LEU A 886 -11.65 -33.29 -9.90
C LEU A 886 -13.13 -32.88 -9.82
N ARG A 887 -13.42 -31.61 -10.13
CA ARG A 887 -14.80 -31.08 -10.19
C ARG A 887 -15.27 -30.89 -11.62
N ASN A 888 -16.59 -30.79 -11.81
CA ASN A 888 -17.17 -30.15 -12.98
C ASN A 888 -17.27 -28.61 -12.78
N THR A 889 -17.72 -27.87 -13.79
CA THR A 889 -17.86 -26.40 -13.73
C THR A 889 -18.85 -25.93 -12.67
N LEU A 890 -19.83 -26.76 -12.30
CA LEU A 890 -20.83 -26.46 -11.28
C LEU A 890 -20.42 -26.95 -9.87
N TYR A 891 -19.15 -27.32 -9.69
CA TYR A 891 -18.55 -27.76 -8.42
C TYR A 891 -19.07 -29.08 -7.85
N GLU A 892 -19.71 -29.90 -8.68
CA GLU A 892 -20.00 -31.30 -8.37
C GLU A 892 -18.80 -32.18 -8.74
N ASN A 893 -18.81 -33.46 -8.32
CA ASN A 893 -17.77 -34.40 -8.74
C ASN A 893 -17.83 -34.62 -10.26
N ALA A 894 -16.69 -34.52 -10.92
CA ALA A 894 -16.57 -34.96 -12.31
C ALA A 894 -16.65 -36.49 -12.38
N ASN A 895 -16.98 -37.02 -13.57
CA ASN A 895 -16.93 -38.45 -13.83
C ASN A 895 -15.46 -38.94 -13.75
N GLU A 896 -15.20 -39.99 -12.96
CA GLU A 896 -13.88 -40.58 -12.75
C GLU A 896 -13.21 -41.01 -14.06
N GLU A 897 -14.00 -41.44 -15.06
CA GLU A 897 -13.49 -41.75 -16.40
C GLU A 897 -12.71 -40.57 -17.01
N ARG A 898 -13.17 -39.34 -16.79
CA ARG A 898 -12.54 -38.11 -17.31
C ARG A 898 -11.21 -37.84 -16.62
N ARG A 899 -11.13 -38.12 -15.31
CA ARG A 899 -9.90 -38.06 -14.54
C ARG A 899 -8.86 -39.04 -15.08
N MET A 900 -9.26 -40.28 -15.32
CA MET A 900 -8.37 -41.33 -15.86
C MET A 900 -7.84 -40.95 -17.25
N VAL A 901 -8.71 -40.47 -18.16
CA VAL A 901 -8.28 -39.98 -19.48
C VAL A 901 -7.30 -38.81 -19.34
N GLY A 902 -7.53 -37.88 -18.40
CA GLY A 902 -6.61 -36.77 -18.14
C GLY A 902 -5.23 -37.23 -17.65
N ILE A 903 -5.18 -38.21 -16.76
CA ILE A 903 -3.93 -38.81 -16.26
C ILE A 903 -3.19 -39.54 -17.39
N GLU A 904 -3.89 -40.35 -18.19
CA GLU A 904 -3.29 -41.08 -19.31
C GLU A 904 -2.70 -40.15 -20.38
N ASN A 905 -3.30 -38.99 -20.59
CA ASN A 905 -2.79 -38.00 -21.54
C ASN A 905 -1.70 -37.10 -20.95
N ALA A 906 -1.56 -36.99 -19.63
CA ALA A 906 -0.50 -36.21 -18.99
C ALA A 906 0.91 -36.70 -19.38
N HIS A 907 1.07 -38.01 -19.60
CA HIS A 907 2.35 -38.63 -19.98
C HIS A 907 2.68 -38.56 -21.48
N LYS A 908 1.75 -38.10 -22.32
CA LYS A 908 1.92 -38.04 -23.80
C LYS A 908 2.42 -36.67 -24.29
N SER A 909 2.52 -35.68 -23.40
CA SER A 909 2.88 -34.30 -23.74
C SER A 909 4.40 -34.06 -23.71
N VAL A 910 5.15 -34.63 -24.65
CA VAL A 910 6.47 -34.11 -25.06
C VAL A 910 6.64 -34.25 -26.57
N VAL A 911 5.94 -33.42 -27.36
CA VAL A 911 6.42 -32.91 -28.67
C VAL A 911 5.64 -31.63 -28.99
N VAL A 912 6.24 -30.46 -28.79
CA VAL A 912 5.71 -29.21 -29.35
C VAL A 912 6.39 -28.99 -30.69
N ASN A 913 5.64 -29.17 -31.79
CA ASN A 913 6.06 -28.73 -33.12
C ASN A 913 5.94 -27.22 -33.20
N PHE A 914 7.08 -26.51 -33.25
CA PHE A 914 7.10 -25.10 -33.61
C PHE A 914 6.75 -24.93 -35.09
N ALA A 915 5.75 -24.10 -35.38
CA ALA A 915 5.53 -23.57 -36.72
C ALA A 915 6.69 -22.62 -37.07
N GLY A 916 7.78 -23.21 -37.54
CA GLY A 916 9.03 -22.56 -37.89
C GLY A 916 10.12 -23.62 -37.94
N GLY A 917 10.35 -24.18 -39.13
CA GLY A 917 11.19 -25.36 -39.34
C GLY A 917 12.55 -25.30 -38.65
N GLY A 918 12.72 -26.10 -37.61
CA GLY A 918 13.99 -26.36 -36.93
C GLY A 918 13.78 -27.49 -35.93
N LYS A 919 14.13 -28.72 -36.34
CA LYS A 919 14.11 -29.90 -35.45
C LYS A 919 15.31 -29.80 -34.50
N GLN A 920 15.07 -29.78 -33.19
CA GLN A 920 16.08 -30.15 -32.22
C GLN A 920 15.53 -31.30 -31.37
N GLN A 921 16.13 -32.47 -31.56
CA GLN A 921 15.90 -33.67 -30.76
C GLN A 921 16.66 -33.50 -29.44
N VAL A 922 15.97 -33.67 -28.31
CA VAL A 922 16.61 -33.95 -27.03
C VAL A 922 16.11 -35.33 -26.63
N GLU A 923 17.03 -36.30 -26.55
CA GLU A 923 16.76 -37.67 -26.11
C GLU A 923 16.72 -37.74 -24.58
N GLU A 924 15.69 -38.45 -24.11
CA GLU A 924 15.35 -39.04 -22.80
C GLU A 924 15.64 -38.27 -21.49
#